data_AF-A0A3M0IZW3-F1
#
_entry.id   AF-A0A3M0IZW3-F1
#
_cell.length_a   1.000
_cell.length_b   1.000
_cell.length_c   1.000
_cell.angle_alpha   90.00
_cell.angle_beta   90.00
_cell.angle_gamma   90.00
#
_symmetry.space_group_name_H-M   'P 1'
#
loop_
_entity.id
_entity.type
_entity.pdbx_description
1 polymer ?
#
loop_
_entity_poly.entity_id
_entity_poly.type
_entity_poly.pdbx_seq_one_letter_code
_entity_poly.pdbx_strand_id
1 'polypeptide(L)'
;MAQLILSLAAEESPERLQEALQGLAEGEARQLPGHALAELANLFVDVIKGGSLTNGKSLELFSTVLTALASSKENLAYGKGELNGEEFKKQLINTLCSSKDIPLSGEELQFVVEKVLRMFPKLDLQEIPPLVYQLLLLSAKGSKKTVLDGIISFFNQLDKRQKEEERVPQSVDLEVATMPLDQLRHVEGTVILHIVSVINLDQDLGEELIRHLKTEQQKDPSRALCPFSVALLLSVAVKHRLQEQIFDFLKTSITRSCKDLQFLQASKFLQDLFPQQYDITAVILEVVKNSAFGWDHVTQGLVDLGFSLMESYEPKKPFGGKAADNSYGLSKMPAQQACRLGASILLETFKVHEPIRSDILEQVLNRVLTKAASPVSHFIDLLSNIVVSAPLVLQTSSSKVTETFDNLSFLPIDTVQGLLRAVQPLLKVSMSVRDSLILVLQKAIFSRQLDARKAAVAGFLLLLRNFKVLGSLSSSQCSQAIGATQVQADVHACYNSAANEAFCLEILGSLRRCLSQQADVRLMLYEGFYDVLRRNSQLASSIMETLLSQIKQYYLPQPDLLPPLKLEGCIMAQGDQIFLQEPLAHLLCCIQHCLAWYKSTVRLCQGADDDEEEEEDVGFEQNFEEMLESVTRRMIKSELEDFELDKSADFSLSSGVGVKNNIYAIQVMGICEVLIEYNFNIGNFSKNKFEDVLGLFTCYNKLSEILKEKAGKNKSALSNKTARSFLSMGFVSTLLTALFRDNAQSHEESLAVLRSSTEFLRYAVSVALQKVQQLEETGQTDGPDGQNPEKMFQNLCKITQVLLWRYTSIPTVVEESGKKKGKSISLLCLEGLLRIFNTMQQLYSARIPQFLQALDITDGDAEETDINVTEKAAFQIRQFQRSLVNQLSSAEDDFNTKETQSLITVLSTLSKLLDPASQQFLQFLTWTVKVCKENALEDIACCKGLLSLLFSVHVLYKSPVGLLRELAQDIHACLGDIDQDIEVEGRCHFAVVNAKTAAPTVCLLVLGQVDKVLEEVDWLIKKLTSLGSDTSEDSSQASNQTQALEKGVILQLGTLLTVYHELVQTALPAGSCVDTLLRSLSKTYTILTSLIKHVKLSGSHLTPQCYSFITYVQNIHSESLSFVEEKKKKKKEDEAAAVSTVMAKVLRETKPIPNLIFAIEQYEKFLIHLSKKSKVNLMQYMKLSTSRDFRINASVLDSALQEQNSLDAENEPHNNQVRIHLAAFTDRFPPF
;
A
#
# COMPACT_ATOMS: atom_id res chain seq x y z
N MET A 1 24.72 -3.15 77.90
CA MET A 1 25.50 -3.72 76.79
C MET A 1 26.05 -5.11 77.10
N ALA A 2 27.03 -5.26 77.99
CA ALA A 2 27.68 -6.56 78.26
C ALA A 2 26.69 -7.68 78.69
N GLN A 3 25.67 -7.36 79.50
CA GLN A 3 24.63 -8.33 79.91
C GLN A 3 23.69 -8.76 78.78
N LEU A 4 23.42 -7.89 77.79
CA LEU A 4 22.58 -8.23 76.64
C LEU A 4 23.33 -9.18 75.69
N ILE A 5 24.63 -8.89 75.46
CA ILE A 5 25.56 -9.70 74.66
C ILE A 5 25.75 -11.08 75.30
N LEU A 6 25.88 -11.16 76.63
CA LEU A 6 25.97 -12.43 77.37
C LEU A 6 24.67 -13.25 77.31
N SER A 7 23.49 -12.61 77.29
CA SER A 7 22.20 -13.32 77.20
C SER A 7 21.93 -13.93 75.82
N LEU A 8 22.41 -13.27 74.75
CA LEU A 8 22.24 -13.70 73.37
C LEU A 8 23.31 -14.70 72.90
N ALA A 9 24.49 -14.71 73.54
CA ALA A 9 25.53 -15.71 73.30
C ALA A 9 25.19 -17.10 73.87
N ALA A 10 24.19 -17.18 74.76
CA ALA A 10 23.74 -18.42 75.38
C ALA A 10 22.67 -19.17 74.56
N GLU A 11 22.00 -18.52 73.59
CA GLU A 11 21.12 -19.17 72.63
C GLU A 11 21.93 -19.45 71.34
N GLU A 12 22.28 -20.71 71.07
CA GLU A 12 23.14 -21.15 69.96
C GLU A 12 22.63 -20.74 68.55
N SER A 13 22.82 -19.48 68.18
CA SER A 13 22.73 -19.00 66.80
C SER A 13 23.67 -17.80 66.60
N PRO A 14 24.86 -17.99 66.01
CA PRO A 14 25.83 -16.90 65.76
C PRO A 14 25.23 -15.75 64.93
N GLU A 15 24.21 -16.02 64.12
CA GLU A 15 23.47 -15.02 63.34
C GLU A 15 22.66 -14.05 64.22
N ARG A 16 22.03 -14.52 65.31
CA ARG A 16 21.26 -13.64 66.23
C ARG A 16 22.15 -12.77 67.09
N LEU A 17 23.32 -13.29 67.50
CA LEU A 17 24.32 -12.50 68.22
C LEU A 17 24.86 -11.37 67.32
N GLN A 18 25.10 -11.68 66.05
CA GLN A 18 25.55 -10.70 65.05
C GLN A 18 24.49 -9.63 64.77
N GLU A 19 23.21 -10.02 64.61
CA GLU A 19 22.09 -9.08 64.44
C GLU A 19 21.89 -8.17 65.64
N ALA A 20 22.04 -8.68 66.87
CA ALA A 20 21.92 -7.87 68.07
C ALA A 20 23.12 -6.93 68.30
N LEU A 21 24.34 -7.36 68.01
CA LEU A 21 25.53 -6.51 68.03
C LEU A 21 25.43 -5.39 66.99
N GLN A 22 24.87 -5.69 65.82
CA GLN A 22 24.65 -4.71 64.76
C GLN A 22 23.53 -3.72 65.11
N GLY A 23 22.39 -4.19 65.64
CA GLY A 23 21.30 -3.31 66.09
C GLY A 23 21.72 -2.39 67.25
N LEU A 24 22.63 -2.83 68.12
CA LEU A 24 23.26 -1.99 69.14
C LEU A 24 24.19 -0.94 68.51
N ALA A 25 25.02 -1.33 67.54
CA ALA A 25 25.92 -0.41 66.84
C ALA A 25 25.16 0.65 66.03
N GLU A 26 24.03 0.30 65.40
CA GLU A 26 23.17 1.26 64.68
C GLU A 26 22.51 2.27 65.61
N GLY A 27 22.13 1.85 66.81
CA GLY A 27 21.57 2.72 67.86
C GLY A 27 22.58 3.74 68.39
N GLU A 28 23.84 3.32 68.57
CA GLU A 28 24.92 4.18 69.09
C GLU A 28 25.56 5.06 68.00
N ALA A 29 25.60 4.61 66.75
CA ALA A 29 26.14 5.39 65.63
C ALA A 29 25.44 6.75 65.44
N ARG A 30 24.16 6.87 65.81
CA ARG A 30 23.41 8.14 65.75
C ARG A 30 23.85 9.18 66.78
N GLN A 31 24.65 8.80 67.78
CA GLN A 31 25.10 9.67 68.87
C GLN A 31 26.58 10.07 68.75
N LEU A 32 27.29 9.60 67.71
CA LEU A 32 28.70 9.89 67.50
C LEU A 32 28.93 11.31 66.94
N PRO A 33 30.03 11.99 67.33
CA PRO A 33 30.40 13.30 66.77
C PRO A 33 30.87 13.19 65.30
N GLY A 34 30.79 14.29 64.54
CA GLY A 34 30.96 14.26 63.08
C GLY A 34 32.32 13.72 62.62
N HIS A 35 33.40 14.01 63.35
CA HIS A 35 34.75 13.51 63.02
C HIS A 35 34.89 11.99 63.16
N ALA A 36 34.26 11.39 64.18
CA ALA A 36 34.29 9.94 64.40
C ALA A 36 33.44 9.20 63.35
N LEU A 37 32.32 9.80 62.93
CA LEU A 37 31.53 9.30 61.81
C LEU A 37 32.31 9.34 60.49
N ALA A 38 33.11 10.39 60.26
CA ALA A 38 33.96 10.52 59.08
C ALA A 38 35.10 9.49 59.03
N GLU A 39 35.78 9.22 60.16
CA GLU A 39 36.79 8.16 60.24
C GLU A 39 36.18 6.77 60.02
N LEU A 40 35.04 6.49 60.65
CA LEU A 40 34.33 5.23 60.50
C LEU A 40 33.90 5.02 59.05
N ALA A 41 33.37 6.06 58.40
CA ALA A 41 32.98 6.00 56.99
C ALA A 41 34.18 5.76 56.05
N ASN A 42 35.33 6.38 56.29
CA ASN A 42 36.56 6.12 55.53
C ASN A 42 37.08 4.69 55.74
N LEU A 43 36.97 4.14 56.94
CA LEU A 43 37.33 2.75 57.21
C LEU A 43 36.48 1.78 56.39
N PHE A 44 35.17 2.04 56.26
CA PHE A 44 34.30 1.28 55.35
C PHE A 44 34.75 1.39 53.89
N VAL A 45 35.14 2.59 53.42
CA VAL A 45 35.69 2.81 52.07
C VAL A 45 36.91 1.93 51.80
N ASP A 46 37.85 1.91 52.73
CA ASP A 46 39.11 1.19 52.56
C ASP A 46 38.90 -0.33 52.58
N VAL A 47 37.98 -0.82 53.42
CA VAL A 47 37.60 -2.24 53.45
C VAL A 47 36.90 -2.66 52.14
N ILE A 48 36.03 -1.81 51.60
CA ILE A 48 35.35 -2.08 50.31
C ILE A 48 36.35 -2.09 49.15
N LYS A 49 37.32 -1.16 49.13
CA LYS A 49 38.42 -1.17 48.13
C LYS A 49 39.34 -2.38 48.26
N GLY A 50 39.52 -2.88 49.49
CA GLY A 50 40.35 -4.05 49.79
C GLY A 50 39.69 -5.41 49.51
N GLY A 51 38.38 -5.45 49.23
CA GLY A 51 37.65 -6.68 48.85
C GLY A 51 37.54 -7.76 49.93
N SER A 52 37.73 -7.42 51.21
CA SER A 52 37.81 -8.39 52.33
C SER A 52 36.47 -8.68 53.02
N LEU A 53 35.36 -8.15 52.51
CA LEU A 53 34.01 -8.34 53.06
C LEU A 53 33.42 -9.69 52.64
N THR A 54 33.23 -10.60 53.59
CA THR A 54 32.56 -11.90 53.39
C THR A 54 31.05 -11.85 53.67
N ASN A 55 30.55 -10.81 54.33
CA ASN A 55 29.13 -10.65 54.69
C ASN A 55 28.66 -9.21 54.45
N GLY A 56 27.58 -9.05 53.68
CA GLY A 56 27.01 -7.74 53.32
C GLY A 56 26.24 -7.04 54.45
N LYS A 57 25.90 -7.75 55.54
CA LYS A 57 25.14 -7.16 56.66
C LYS A 57 25.86 -5.97 57.32
N SER A 58 27.20 -5.97 57.38
CA SER A 58 27.97 -4.82 57.92
C SER A 58 27.82 -3.52 57.11
N LEU A 59 27.32 -3.58 55.88
CA LEU A 59 27.04 -2.41 55.03
C LEU A 59 25.70 -1.73 55.38
N GLU A 60 24.84 -2.35 56.19
CA GLU A 60 23.62 -1.71 56.68
C GLU A 60 23.96 -0.64 57.74
N LEU A 61 24.95 -0.91 58.61
CA LEU A 61 25.51 0.08 59.54
C LEU A 61 26.08 1.30 58.79
N PHE A 62 26.72 1.06 57.64
CA PHE A 62 27.27 2.11 56.79
C PHE A 62 26.19 3.10 56.31
N SER A 63 24.97 2.63 56.02
CA SER A 63 23.85 3.50 55.67
C SER A 63 23.41 4.43 56.82
N THR A 64 23.41 3.90 58.04
CA THR A 64 23.08 4.66 59.26
C THR A 64 24.16 5.70 59.57
N VAL A 65 25.43 5.33 59.40
CA VAL A 65 26.59 6.23 59.56
C VAL A 65 26.51 7.39 58.57
N LEU A 66 26.29 7.14 57.28
CA LEU A 66 26.17 8.20 56.28
C LEU A 66 24.97 9.11 56.52
N THR A 67 23.86 8.57 57.02
CA THR A 67 22.67 9.35 57.37
C THR A 67 22.92 10.25 58.58
N ALA A 68 23.60 9.75 59.61
CA ALA A 68 24.02 10.53 60.77
C ALA A 68 25.03 11.62 60.38
N LEU A 69 25.98 11.30 59.50
CA LEU A 69 27.00 12.22 58.99
C LEU A 69 26.37 13.37 58.19
N ALA A 70 25.36 13.08 57.36
CA ALA A 70 24.59 14.10 56.64
C ALA A 70 23.81 15.06 57.57
N SER A 71 23.39 14.58 58.75
CA SER A 71 22.67 15.40 59.73
C SER A 71 23.58 16.27 60.60
N SER A 72 24.90 16.05 60.54
CA SER A 72 25.89 16.80 61.30
C SER A 72 26.12 18.19 60.69
N LYS A 73 26.01 19.24 61.51
CA LYS A 73 26.25 20.65 61.11
C LYS A 73 27.71 21.09 61.31
N GLU A 74 28.58 20.17 61.69
CA GLU A 74 29.99 20.43 61.99
C GLU A 74 30.80 20.48 60.69
N ASN A 75 31.76 21.41 60.60
CA ASN A 75 32.74 21.43 59.51
C ASN A 75 33.80 20.35 59.77
N LEU A 76 33.92 19.41 58.86
CA LEU A 76 34.81 18.25 58.92
C LEU A 76 36.06 18.50 58.08
N ALA A 77 37.23 18.18 58.63
CA ALA A 77 38.49 18.33 57.91
C ALA A 77 38.61 17.27 56.80
N TYR A 78 38.83 17.71 55.56
CA TYR A 78 39.09 16.85 54.40
C TYR A 78 40.27 17.37 53.59
N GLY A 79 41.39 16.64 53.60
CA GLY A 79 42.62 17.05 52.93
C GLY A 79 43.19 18.36 53.50
N LYS A 80 43.10 19.47 52.75
CA LYS A 80 43.56 20.81 53.15
C LYS A 80 42.42 21.81 53.43
N GLY A 81 41.16 21.36 53.43
CA GLY A 81 39.98 22.22 53.62
C GLY A 81 38.98 21.66 54.63
N GLU A 82 37.89 22.40 54.83
CA GLU A 82 36.73 22.03 55.65
C GLU A 82 35.52 21.78 54.75
N LEU A 83 34.81 20.66 54.98
CA LEU A 83 33.57 20.31 54.30
C LEU A 83 32.45 20.18 55.33
N ASN A 84 31.22 20.56 54.96
CA ASN A 84 30.08 20.22 55.81
C ASN A 84 29.77 18.71 55.74
N GLY A 85 28.97 18.19 56.67
CA GLY A 85 28.63 16.76 56.72
C GLY A 85 27.98 16.21 55.44
N GLU A 86 27.23 17.03 54.70
CA GLU A 86 26.58 16.66 53.44
C GLU A 86 27.59 16.57 52.28
N GLU A 87 28.52 17.51 52.18
CA GLU A 87 29.60 17.54 51.20
C GLU A 87 30.62 16.41 51.44
N PHE A 88 30.90 16.10 52.70
CA PHE A 88 31.76 14.97 53.07
C PHE A 88 31.12 13.64 52.68
N LYS A 89 29.82 13.47 52.93
CA LYS A 89 29.04 12.34 52.42
C LYS A 89 29.09 12.25 50.89
N LYS A 90 28.93 13.37 50.17
CA LYS A 90 29.00 13.40 48.70
C LYS A 90 30.36 12.92 48.18
N GLN A 91 31.46 13.34 48.82
CA GLN A 91 32.82 12.88 48.50
C GLN A 91 33.03 11.39 48.79
N LEU A 92 32.50 10.89 49.92
CA LEU A 92 32.55 9.47 50.26
C LEU A 92 31.79 8.61 49.25
N ILE A 93 30.56 9.01 48.88
CA ILE A 93 29.75 8.31 47.89
C ILE A 93 30.48 8.26 46.54
N ASN A 94 31.06 9.37 46.09
CA ASN A 94 31.91 9.42 44.89
C ASN A 94 33.07 8.42 44.94
N THR A 95 33.57 8.12 46.13
CA THR A 95 34.70 7.21 46.36
C THR A 95 34.30 5.73 46.46
N LEU A 96 33.01 5.43 46.74
CA LEU A 96 32.54 4.10 47.20
C LEU A 96 31.63 3.32 46.25
N CYS A 97 30.55 3.95 45.80
CA CYS A 97 29.28 3.35 45.34
C CYS A 97 29.19 1.80 45.23
N SER A 98 28.75 1.14 46.32
CA SER A 98 28.14 -0.22 46.37
C SER A 98 27.31 -0.49 47.66
N SER A 99 26.34 0.36 48.04
CA SER A 99 25.43 0.06 49.18
C SER A 99 24.04 0.72 49.06
N LYS A 100 23.01 0.12 49.69
CA LYS A 100 21.59 0.25 49.30
C LYS A 100 20.65 1.16 50.10
N ASP A 101 21.00 1.63 51.29
CA ASP A 101 20.00 2.27 52.18
C ASP A 101 20.30 3.72 52.59
N ILE A 102 20.87 4.50 51.66
CA ILE A 102 21.24 5.89 51.93
C ILE A 102 20.20 6.85 51.32
N PRO A 103 19.76 7.92 52.03
CA PRO A 103 19.01 9.01 51.41
C PRO A 103 19.95 9.77 50.47
N LEU A 104 19.86 9.55 49.16
CA LEU A 104 20.74 10.15 48.16
C LEU A 104 20.12 11.45 47.59
N SER A 105 20.96 12.43 47.30
CA SER A 105 20.55 13.56 46.45
C SER A 105 20.35 13.09 45.00
N GLY A 106 19.64 13.87 44.17
CA GLY A 106 19.37 13.49 42.77
C GLY A 106 20.64 13.25 41.94
N GLU A 107 21.69 14.06 42.17
CA GLU A 107 23.00 13.91 41.50
C GLU A 107 23.76 12.67 41.98
N GLU A 108 23.73 12.37 43.28
CA GLU A 108 24.35 11.18 43.87
C GLU A 108 23.68 9.90 43.36
N LEU A 109 22.35 9.89 43.28
CA LEU A 109 21.58 8.76 42.76
C LEU A 109 21.91 8.49 41.29
N GLN A 110 21.99 9.54 40.46
CA GLN A 110 22.39 9.39 39.06
C GLN A 110 23.81 8.80 38.94
N PHE A 111 24.77 9.30 39.73
CA PHE A 111 26.14 8.79 39.72
C PHE A 111 26.23 7.31 40.11
N VAL A 112 25.51 6.90 41.16
CA VAL A 112 25.43 5.49 41.60
C VAL A 112 24.86 4.61 40.47
N VAL A 113 23.75 5.04 39.86
CA VAL A 113 23.09 4.33 38.75
C VAL A 113 24.04 4.15 37.57
N GLU A 114 24.70 5.23 37.12
CA GLU A 114 25.64 5.16 36.00
C GLU A 114 26.83 4.23 36.29
N LYS A 115 27.33 4.20 37.53
CA LYS A 115 28.43 3.31 37.92
C LYS A 115 28.01 1.85 37.90
N VAL A 116 26.81 1.53 38.40
CA VAL A 116 26.23 0.18 38.36
C VAL A 116 26.03 -0.28 36.92
N LEU A 117 25.49 0.59 36.04
CA LEU A 117 25.33 0.29 34.62
C LEU A 117 26.67 0.02 33.91
N ARG A 118 27.74 0.73 34.27
CA ARG A 118 29.11 0.47 33.75
C ARG A 118 29.69 -0.88 34.19
N MET A 119 29.11 -1.52 35.20
CA MET A 119 29.51 -2.87 35.65
C MET A 119 28.82 -3.98 34.86
N PHE A 120 27.69 -3.73 34.19
CA PHE A 120 26.95 -4.77 33.45
C PHE A 120 27.81 -5.54 32.45
N PRO A 121 28.69 -4.91 31.63
CA PRO A 121 29.51 -5.65 30.67
C PRO A 121 30.60 -6.52 31.31
N LYS A 122 30.83 -6.41 32.63
CA LYS A 122 31.89 -7.13 33.36
C LYS A 122 31.36 -8.31 34.17
N LEU A 123 30.04 -8.46 34.22
CA LEU A 123 29.34 -9.49 34.99
C LEU A 123 28.92 -10.63 34.06
N ASP A 124 28.78 -11.82 34.62
CA ASP A 124 28.20 -12.94 33.89
C ASP A 124 26.70 -12.69 33.66
N LEU A 125 26.17 -13.15 32.53
CA LEU A 125 24.79 -12.88 32.13
C LEU A 125 23.73 -13.26 33.19
N GLN A 126 23.98 -14.30 34.00
CA GLN A 126 23.05 -14.75 35.05
C GLN A 126 23.04 -13.87 36.29
N GLU A 127 24.08 -13.06 36.50
CA GLU A 127 24.18 -12.12 37.63
C GLU A 127 23.45 -10.80 37.35
N ILE A 128 23.13 -10.54 36.08
CA ILE A 128 22.49 -9.31 35.63
C ILE A 128 21.04 -9.19 36.10
N PRO A 129 20.14 -10.21 35.97
CA PRO A 129 18.75 -10.10 36.42
C PRO A 129 18.56 -9.68 37.88
N PRO A 130 19.23 -10.28 38.89
CA PRO A 130 19.07 -9.84 40.28
C PRO A 130 19.65 -8.44 40.50
N LEU A 131 20.73 -8.05 39.81
CA LEU A 131 21.26 -6.70 39.89
C LEU A 131 20.29 -5.67 39.30
N VAL A 132 19.66 -5.98 38.17
CA VAL A 132 18.64 -5.13 37.54
C VAL A 132 17.44 -4.96 38.45
N TYR A 133 16.93 -6.03 39.08
CA TYR A 133 15.83 -5.93 40.04
C TYR A 133 16.14 -4.93 41.16
N GLN A 134 17.37 -4.97 41.67
CA GLN A 134 17.83 -4.10 42.74
C GLN A 134 18.04 -2.65 42.27
N LEU A 135 18.50 -2.45 41.04
CA LEU A 135 18.58 -1.14 40.41
C LEU A 135 17.18 -0.53 40.19
N LEU A 136 16.20 -1.34 39.83
CA LEU A 136 14.81 -0.91 39.65
C LEU A 136 14.16 -0.50 40.97
N LEU A 137 14.44 -1.20 42.08
CA LEU A 137 13.97 -0.78 43.40
C LEU A 137 14.57 0.57 43.83
N LEU A 138 15.83 0.84 43.48
CA LEU A 138 16.45 2.15 43.69
C LEU A 138 15.81 3.24 42.83
N SER A 139 15.32 2.89 41.64
CA SER A 139 14.67 3.85 40.73
C SER A 139 13.38 4.46 41.29
N ALA A 140 12.73 3.80 42.27
CA ALA A 140 11.58 4.36 42.99
C ALA A 140 11.95 5.66 43.74
N LYS A 141 13.22 5.83 44.13
CA LYS A 141 13.74 7.03 44.79
C LYS A 141 14.16 8.15 43.80
N GLY A 142 14.21 7.87 42.48
CA GLY A 142 14.57 8.83 41.43
C GLY A 142 15.34 8.22 40.25
N SER A 143 15.75 9.04 39.27
CA SER A 143 16.56 8.62 38.11
C SER A 143 15.97 7.48 37.23
N LYS A 144 14.64 7.34 37.21
CA LYS A 144 13.88 6.33 36.44
C LYS A 144 14.31 6.25 34.97
N LYS A 145 14.47 7.40 34.31
CA LYS A 145 14.91 7.51 32.90
C LYS A 145 16.28 6.87 32.67
N THR A 146 17.29 7.21 33.47
CA THR A 146 18.67 6.74 33.33
C THR A 146 18.78 5.23 33.56
N VAL A 147 18.00 4.70 34.50
CA VAL A 147 17.93 3.24 34.75
C VAL A 147 17.36 2.52 33.53
N LEU A 148 16.22 2.97 33.01
CA LEU A 148 15.57 2.35 31.84
C LEU A 148 16.46 2.45 30.59
N ASP A 149 17.00 3.63 30.30
CA ASP A 149 17.90 3.86 29.16
C ASP A 149 19.14 2.98 29.24
N GLY A 150 19.76 2.88 30.43
CA GLY A 150 20.93 2.05 30.66
C GLY A 150 20.68 0.57 30.41
N ILE A 151 19.56 0.03 30.89
CA ILE A 151 19.18 -1.38 30.70
C ILE A 151 18.86 -1.63 29.21
N ILE A 152 18.03 -0.79 28.58
CA ILE A 152 17.62 -0.95 27.19
C ILE A 152 18.82 -0.85 26.24
N SER A 153 19.70 0.15 26.47
CA SER A 153 20.91 0.36 25.67
C SER A 153 21.89 -0.82 25.80
N PHE A 154 22.04 -1.38 27.02
CA PHE A 154 22.88 -2.54 27.25
C PHE A 154 22.41 -3.77 26.45
N PHE A 155 21.14 -4.14 26.56
CA PHE A 155 20.61 -5.30 25.81
C PHE A 155 20.57 -5.07 24.30
N ASN A 156 20.28 -3.84 23.84
CA ASN A 156 20.36 -3.50 22.40
C ASN A 156 21.79 -3.67 21.85
N GLN A 157 22.83 -3.34 22.64
CA GLN A 157 24.22 -3.56 22.22
C GLN A 157 24.57 -5.06 22.16
N LEU A 158 24.09 -5.86 23.12
CA LEU A 158 24.28 -7.32 23.10
C LEU A 158 23.59 -7.95 21.87
N ASP A 159 22.35 -7.56 21.57
CA ASP A 159 21.62 -8.00 20.39
C ASP A 159 22.35 -7.68 19.07
N LYS A 160 22.95 -6.49 18.97
CA LYS A 160 23.71 -6.09 17.78
C LYS A 160 24.96 -6.94 17.59
N ARG A 161 25.71 -7.22 18.66
CA ARG A 161 26.89 -8.10 18.61
C ARG A 161 26.51 -9.51 18.17
N GLN A 162 25.44 -10.06 18.73
CA GLN A 162 24.93 -11.37 18.34
C GLN A 162 24.58 -11.44 16.84
N LYS A 163 23.94 -10.40 16.31
CA LYS A 163 23.59 -10.32 14.87
C LYS A 163 24.80 -10.18 13.96
N GLU A 164 25.84 -9.47 14.41
CA GLU A 164 27.10 -9.36 13.67
C GLU A 164 27.81 -10.71 13.62
N GLU A 165 27.79 -11.45 14.72
CA GLU A 165 28.32 -12.83 14.81
C GLU A 165 27.55 -13.82 13.93
N GLU A 166 26.22 -13.72 13.85
CA GLU A 166 25.39 -14.56 12.95
C GLU A 166 25.63 -14.28 11.45
N ARG A 167 26.09 -13.08 11.08
CA ARG A 167 26.32 -12.67 9.68
C ARG A 167 27.68 -13.10 9.13
N VAL A 168 28.65 -13.38 9.99
CA VAL A 168 29.97 -13.86 9.56
C VAL A 168 29.86 -15.37 9.37
N PRO A 169 29.99 -15.91 8.14
CA PRO A 169 30.05 -17.36 7.95
C PRO A 169 31.26 -17.87 8.73
N GLN A 170 31.06 -18.83 9.64
CA GLN A 170 32.09 -19.40 10.50
C GLN A 170 33.35 -19.75 9.70
N SER A 171 34.35 -18.85 9.72
CA SER A 171 35.71 -19.19 9.31
C SER A 171 36.30 -20.05 10.41
N VAL A 172 36.79 -21.23 10.02
CA VAL A 172 37.06 -22.42 10.86
C VAL A 172 38.09 -22.24 11.98
N ASP A 173 38.73 -21.09 12.18
CA ASP A 173 39.78 -20.94 13.19
C ASP A 173 39.56 -19.72 14.09
N LEU A 174 38.88 -19.93 15.22
CA LEU A 174 39.12 -19.35 16.56
C LEU A 174 37.86 -19.58 17.42
N GLU A 175 37.93 -20.54 18.36
CA GLU A 175 36.97 -20.74 19.44
C GLU A 175 36.99 -19.56 20.44
N VAL A 176 36.58 -18.37 20.00
CA VAL A 176 36.16 -17.31 20.92
C VAL A 176 34.78 -17.71 21.41
N ALA A 177 34.65 -17.90 22.72
CA ALA A 177 33.42 -18.35 23.37
C ALA A 177 32.20 -17.57 22.85
N THR A 178 31.39 -18.23 22.01
CA THR A 178 30.15 -17.68 21.48
C THR A 178 29.19 -17.54 22.65
N MET A 179 28.62 -16.36 22.86
CA MET A 179 27.58 -16.18 23.89
C MET A 179 26.40 -17.12 23.55
N PRO A 180 25.98 -18.03 24.45
CA PRO A 180 24.87 -18.92 24.14
C PRO A 180 23.59 -18.12 23.94
N LEU A 181 23.04 -18.17 22.71
CA LEU A 181 21.82 -17.42 22.33
C LEU A 181 20.68 -17.71 23.32
N ASP A 182 20.49 -18.97 23.68
CA ASP A 182 19.47 -19.39 24.64
C ASP A 182 19.64 -18.67 25.97
N GLN A 183 20.86 -18.62 26.51
CA GLN A 183 21.13 -17.97 27.80
C GLN A 183 20.82 -16.47 27.76
N LEU A 184 21.21 -15.78 26.68
CA LEU A 184 20.90 -14.36 26.49
C LEU A 184 19.38 -14.12 26.47
N ARG A 185 18.63 -14.92 25.71
CA ARG A 185 17.18 -14.78 25.55
C ARG A 185 16.42 -15.08 26.85
N HIS A 186 16.86 -16.06 27.63
CA HIS A 186 16.27 -16.33 28.96
C HIS A 186 16.56 -15.20 29.96
N VAL A 187 17.77 -14.62 29.93
CA VAL A 187 18.15 -13.48 30.77
C VAL A 187 17.33 -12.24 30.42
N GLU A 188 17.15 -11.96 29.14
CA GLU A 188 16.27 -10.88 28.66
C GLU A 188 14.84 -11.05 29.16
N GLY A 189 14.26 -12.25 29.01
CA GLY A 189 12.92 -12.55 29.51
C GLY A 189 12.79 -12.35 31.02
N THR A 190 13.80 -12.76 31.80
CA THR A 190 13.82 -12.56 33.26
C THR A 190 13.91 -11.09 33.64
N VAL A 191 14.75 -10.32 32.95
CA VAL A 191 14.89 -8.88 33.16
C VAL A 191 13.59 -8.15 32.82
N ILE A 192 12.96 -8.49 31.69
CA ILE A 192 11.65 -7.93 31.31
C ILE A 192 10.62 -8.20 32.40
N LEU A 193 10.55 -9.43 32.92
CA LEU A 193 9.65 -9.78 34.03
C LEU A 193 9.92 -8.95 35.29
N HIS A 194 11.19 -8.71 35.65
CA HIS A 194 11.54 -7.84 36.77
C HIS A 194 11.07 -6.40 36.56
N ILE A 195 11.29 -5.82 35.36
CA ILE A 195 10.82 -4.47 35.03
C ILE A 195 9.29 -4.41 35.11
N VAL A 196 8.61 -5.38 34.51
CA VAL A 196 7.14 -5.50 34.51
C VAL A 196 6.61 -5.64 35.95
N SER A 197 7.30 -6.39 36.81
CA SER A 197 6.94 -6.52 38.22
C SER A 197 7.10 -5.21 38.98
N VAL A 198 8.16 -4.43 38.73
CA VAL A 198 8.35 -3.14 39.39
C VAL A 198 7.35 -2.10 38.88
N ILE A 199 7.01 -2.10 37.58
CA ILE A 199 5.94 -1.24 37.03
C ILE A 199 4.58 -1.52 37.69
N ASN A 200 4.34 -2.74 38.19
CA ASN A 200 3.14 -3.01 38.99
C ASN A 200 3.13 -2.28 40.34
N LEU A 201 4.30 -2.08 40.92
CA LEU A 201 4.48 -1.45 42.23
C LEU A 201 4.58 0.09 42.09
N ASP A 202 5.24 0.58 41.03
CA ASP A 202 5.50 1.98 40.74
C ASP A 202 4.98 2.35 39.33
N GLN A 203 3.86 3.08 39.28
CA GLN A 203 3.20 3.43 38.02
C GLN A 203 3.97 4.49 37.23
N ASP A 204 4.68 5.41 37.88
CA ASP A 204 5.39 6.47 37.15
C ASP A 204 6.55 5.89 36.33
N LEU A 205 7.08 4.72 36.71
CA LEU A 205 8.09 4.01 35.93
C LEU A 205 7.54 3.60 34.54
N GLY A 206 6.27 3.18 34.47
CA GLY A 206 5.61 2.82 33.21
C GLY A 206 5.34 4.03 32.32
N GLU A 207 4.91 5.16 32.89
CA GLU A 207 4.75 6.41 32.14
C GLU A 207 6.09 6.97 31.65
N GLU A 208 7.13 6.91 32.49
CA GLU A 208 8.48 7.32 32.13
C GLU A 208 9.06 6.45 31.00
N LEU A 209 8.80 5.14 31.00
CA LEU A 209 9.17 4.25 29.89
C LEU A 209 8.60 4.74 28.56
N ILE A 210 7.29 4.99 28.49
CA ILE A 210 6.63 5.46 27.26
C ILE A 210 7.17 6.84 26.85
N ARG A 211 7.36 7.75 27.81
CA ARG A 211 7.89 9.11 27.58
C ARG A 211 9.32 9.08 27.05
N HIS A 212 10.18 8.25 27.63
CA HIS A 212 11.55 8.03 27.21
C HIS A 212 11.60 7.45 25.79
N LEU A 213 10.86 6.38 25.50
CA LEU A 213 10.82 5.76 24.18
C LEU A 213 10.25 6.69 23.10
N LYS A 214 9.24 7.52 23.42
CA LYS A 214 8.73 8.55 22.50
C LYS A 214 9.79 9.61 22.16
N THR A 215 10.63 9.97 23.13
CA THR A 215 11.71 10.94 22.96
C THR A 215 12.85 10.33 22.15
N GLU A 216 13.28 9.11 22.49
CA GLU A 216 14.33 8.39 21.77
C GLU A 216 13.91 8.06 20.34
N GLN A 217 12.64 7.75 20.07
CA GLN A 217 12.18 7.46 18.72
C GLN A 217 12.37 8.65 17.78
N GLN A 218 12.20 9.87 18.30
CA GLN A 218 12.45 11.07 17.52
C GLN A 218 13.94 11.17 17.14
N LYS A 219 14.84 10.88 18.08
CA LYS A 219 16.29 10.86 17.90
C LYS A 219 16.75 9.73 16.97
N ASP A 220 16.63 8.49 17.43
CA ASP A 220 17.05 7.28 16.75
C ASP A 220 15.99 6.16 16.92
N PRO A 221 15.25 5.82 15.86
CA PRO A 221 14.23 4.77 15.92
C PRO A 221 14.84 3.40 16.24
N SER A 222 16.10 3.15 15.90
CA SER A 222 16.79 1.87 16.15
C SER A 222 17.18 1.67 17.62
N ARG A 223 17.34 2.77 18.36
CA ARG A 223 17.59 2.75 19.80
C ARG A 223 16.29 2.67 20.60
N ALA A 224 15.26 3.37 20.16
CA ALA A 224 13.96 3.35 20.82
C ALA A 224 13.25 1.99 20.68
N LEU A 225 13.25 1.41 19.47
CA LEU A 225 12.50 0.20 19.15
C LEU A 225 13.49 -0.89 18.71
N CYS A 226 14.12 -1.53 19.68
CA CYS A 226 14.91 -2.75 19.48
C CYS A 226 14.10 -3.99 19.90
N PRO A 227 14.55 -5.22 19.57
CA PRO A 227 13.83 -6.42 19.96
C PRO A 227 13.50 -6.46 21.46
N PHE A 228 14.47 -6.12 22.32
CA PHE A 228 14.28 -6.04 23.76
C PHE A 228 13.22 -5.01 24.20
N SER A 229 13.26 -3.77 23.70
CA SER A 229 12.30 -2.72 24.11
C SER A 229 10.90 -2.99 23.58
N VAL A 230 10.78 -3.58 22.39
CA VAL A 230 9.49 -4.03 21.84
C VAL A 230 8.91 -5.18 22.68
N ALA A 231 9.72 -6.19 23.04
CA ALA A 231 9.30 -7.27 23.93
C ALA A 231 8.86 -6.75 25.31
N LEU A 232 9.59 -5.78 25.87
CA LEU A 232 9.22 -5.11 27.12
C LEU A 232 7.86 -4.39 26.99
N LEU A 233 7.65 -3.60 25.94
CA LEU A 233 6.39 -2.90 25.70
C LEU A 233 5.21 -3.87 25.58
N LEU A 234 5.37 -4.95 24.82
CA LEU A 234 4.36 -5.98 24.64
C LEU A 234 4.01 -6.68 25.95
N SER A 235 5.01 -6.91 26.80
CA SER A 235 4.82 -7.50 28.14
C SER A 235 4.09 -6.57 29.10
N VAL A 236 4.36 -5.26 29.02
CA VAL A 236 3.64 -4.25 29.81
C VAL A 236 2.21 -4.08 29.28
N ALA A 237 1.99 -4.23 27.96
CA ALA A 237 0.70 -4.06 27.31
C ALA A 237 -0.36 -5.09 27.74
N VAL A 238 0.04 -6.27 28.24
CA VAL A 238 -0.87 -7.26 28.84
C VAL A 238 -1.68 -6.66 30.00
N LYS A 239 -1.25 -5.53 30.57
CA LYS A 239 -1.97 -4.82 31.64
C LYS A 239 -2.85 -3.71 31.07
N HIS A 240 -4.16 -3.82 31.34
CA HIS A 240 -5.23 -2.98 30.79
C HIS A 240 -5.04 -1.45 30.94
N ARG A 241 -4.22 -0.97 31.89
CA ARG A 241 -4.09 0.49 32.15
C ARG A 241 -3.18 1.22 31.16
N LEU A 242 -2.09 0.59 30.71
CA LEU A 242 -1.15 1.19 29.75
C LEU A 242 -1.32 0.64 28.34
N GLN A 243 -2.16 -0.38 28.18
CA GLN A 243 -2.39 -1.11 26.92
C GLN A 243 -2.70 -0.18 25.74
N GLU A 244 -3.70 0.70 25.86
CA GLU A 244 -4.07 1.62 24.78
C GLU A 244 -2.91 2.55 24.39
N GLN A 245 -2.23 3.15 25.38
CA GLN A 245 -1.11 4.06 25.13
C GLN A 245 0.06 3.36 24.42
N ILE A 246 0.34 2.11 24.79
CA ILE A 246 1.42 1.31 24.19
C ILE A 246 1.04 0.90 22.77
N PHE A 247 -0.18 0.40 22.54
CA PHE A 247 -0.59 0.01 21.19
C PHE A 247 -0.74 1.21 20.25
N ASP A 248 -1.21 2.36 20.72
CA ASP A 248 -1.24 3.59 19.92
C ASP A 248 0.17 4.07 19.57
N PHE A 249 1.11 3.97 20.52
CA PHE A 249 2.52 4.23 20.25
C PHE A 249 3.10 3.27 19.21
N LEU A 250 2.92 1.95 19.38
CA LEU A 250 3.42 0.94 18.44
C LEU A 250 2.78 1.07 17.05
N LYS A 251 1.46 1.23 16.93
CA LYS A 251 0.76 1.45 15.65
C LYS A 251 1.29 2.69 14.93
N THR A 252 1.44 3.80 15.65
CA THR A 252 1.95 5.05 15.09
C THR A 252 3.40 4.90 14.64
N SER A 253 4.20 4.17 15.43
CA SER A 253 5.61 3.86 15.14
C SER A 253 5.77 3.00 13.88
N ILE A 254 4.97 1.94 13.76
CA ILE A 254 4.96 1.04 12.61
C ILE A 254 4.55 1.81 11.35
N THR A 255 3.44 2.55 11.43
CA THR A 255 2.94 3.34 10.30
C THR A 255 3.96 4.40 9.87
N ARG A 256 4.65 5.03 10.84
CA ARG A 256 5.72 6.01 10.56
C ARG A 256 6.92 5.35 9.91
N SER A 257 7.42 4.22 10.43
CA SER A 257 8.56 3.50 9.85
C SER A 257 8.24 3.02 8.42
N CYS A 258 7.03 2.50 8.16
CA CYS A 258 6.60 2.15 6.81
C CYS A 258 6.57 3.38 5.87
N LYS A 259 6.10 4.53 6.34
CA LYS A 259 6.13 5.80 5.58
C LYS A 259 7.56 6.25 5.30
N ASP A 260 8.42 6.24 6.31
CA ASP A 260 9.82 6.65 6.20
C ASP A 260 10.57 5.74 5.20
N LEU A 261 10.38 4.41 5.25
CA LEU A 261 10.97 3.47 4.29
C LEU A 261 10.47 3.71 2.87
N GLN A 262 9.18 3.97 2.67
CA GLN A 262 8.63 4.31 1.35
C GLN A 262 9.21 5.61 0.82
N PHE A 263 9.37 6.60 1.69
CA PHE A 263 9.93 7.89 1.36
C PHE A 263 11.42 7.78 0.95
N LEU A 264 12.21 7.00 1.69
CA LEU A 264 13.59 6.64 1.33
C LEU A 264 13.65 5.90 -0.01
N GLN A 265 12.77 4.93 -0.25
CA GLN A 265 12.73 4.19 -1.54
C GLN A 265 12.34 5.08 -2.73
N ALA A 266 11.63 6.18 -2.50
CA ALA A 266 11.15 7.07 -3.56
C ALA A 266 12.21 8.05 -4.08
N SER A 267 13.28 8.34 -3.32
CA SER A 267 14.28 9.36 -3.67
C SER A 267 15.69 8.85 -3.52
N LYS A 268 16.49 8.92 -4.61
CA LYS A 268 17.89 8.52 -4.58
C LYS A 268 18.74 9.43 -3.71
N PHE A 269 18.40 10.72 -3.66
CA PHE A 269 19.06 11.69 -2.79
C PHE A 269 18.96 11.29 -1.31
N LEU A 270 17.81 10.81 -0.87
CA LEU A 270 17.64 10.34 0.50
C LEU A 270 18.38 9.02 0.77
N GLN A 271 18.42 8.09 -0.19
CA GLN A 271 19.16 6.83 -0.07
C GLN A 271 20.67 7.06 0.08
N ASP A 272 21.23 8.04 -0.64
CA ASP A 272 22.65 8.38 -0.57
C ASP A 272 23.01 9.00 0.78
N LEU A 273 22.07 9.71 1.42
CA LEU A 273 22.24 10.29 2.75
C LEU A 273 21.99 9.29 3.90
N PHE A 274 21.13 8.30 3.70
CA PHE A 274 20.77 7.27 4.68
C PHE A 274 20.89 5.84 4.10
N PRO A 275 22.12 5.28 4.07
CA PRO A 275 22.34 3.93 3.54
C PRO A 275 21.80 2.82 4.46
N GLN A 276 21.68 3.07 5.77
CA GLN A 276 21.12 2.11 6.73
C GLN A 276 19.61 2.31 6.86
N GLN A 277 18.84 1.29 6.46
CA GLN A 277 17.39 1.26 6.58
C GLN A 277 16.99 0.57 7.88
N TYR A 278 16.29 1.29 8.75
CA TYR A 278 15.67 0.71 9.93
C TYR A 278 14.28 0.16 9.57
N ASP A 279 14.13 -1.16 9.67
CA ASP A 279 12.86 -1.84 9.43
C ASP A 279 12.27 -2.42 10.71
N ILE A 280 11.27 -1.73 11.26
CA ILE A 280 10.54 -2.19 12.44
C ILE A 280 9.78 -3.50 12.20
N THR A 281 9.42 -3.79 10.94
CA THR A 281 8.72 -5.02 10.55
C THR A 281 9.60 -6.22 10.88
N ALA A 282 10.87 -6.17 10.46
CA ALA A 282 11.86 -7.18 10.76
C ALA A 282 12.10 -7.31 12.28
N VAL A 283 12.20 -6.18 13.00
CA VAL A 283 12.39 -6.18 14.46
C VAL A 283 11.25 -6.87 15.19
N ILE A 284 9.98 -6.60 14.83
CA ILE A 284 8.84 -7.23 15.50
C ILE A 284 8.76 -8.73 15.17
N LEU A 285 9.02 -9.13 13.92
CA LEU A 285 9.07 -10.55 13.56
C LEU A 285 10.22 -11.29 14.26
N GLU A 286 11.33 -10.61 14.52
CA GLU A 286 12.42 -11.13 15.34
C GLU A 286 11.98 -11.33 16.80
N VAL A 287 11.18 -10.42 17.38
CA VAL A 287 10.59 -10.62 18.72
C VAL A 287 9.69 -11.86 18.74
N VAL A 288 8.92 -12.12 17.68
CA VAL A 288 8.14 -13.37 17.56
C VAL A 288 9.05 -14.58 17.56
N LYS A 289 10.16 -14.56 16.82
CA LYS A 289 11.16 -15.65 16.83
C LYS A 289 11.79 -15.84 18.21
N ASN A 290 12.20 -14.76 18.86
CA ASN A 290 12.82 -14.77 20.19
C ASN A 290 11.84 -15.22 21.28
N SER A 291 10.53 -15.05 21.09
CA SER A 291 9.54 -15.48 22.07
C SER A 291 9.50 -17.00 22.31
N ALA A 292 10.07 -17.79 21.39
CA ALA A 292 10.21 -19.24 21.52
C ALA A 292 11.05 -19.66 22.75
N PHE A 293 11.90 -18.76 23.29
CA PHE A 293 12.74 -19.01 24.46
C PHE A 293 11.99 -18.77 25.80
N GLY A 294 10.71 -19.16 25.88
CA GLY A 294 9.91 -19.10 27.11
C GLY A 294 9.36 -17.71 27.47
N TRP A 295 9.13 -16.83 26.50
CA TRP A 295 8.59 -15.48 26.75
C TRP A 295 7.06 -15.45 26.79
N ASP A 296 6.44 -16.25 27.66
CA ASP A 296 4.97 -16.37 27.74
C ASP A 296 4.29 -15.01 27.97
N HIS A 297 4.93 -14.15 28.76
CA HIS A 297 4.49 -12.80 29.09
C HIS A 297 4.42 -11.83 27.89
N VAL A 298 5.07 -12.15 26.76
CA VAL A 298 5.05 -11.35 25.52
C VAL A 298 3.94 -11.81 24.57
N THR A 299 3.57 -13.09 24.62
CA THR A 299 2.71 -13.76 23.61
C THR A 299 1.33 -13.11 23.47
N GLN A 300 0.64 -12.81 24.58
CA GLN A 300 -0.67 -12.15 24.55
C GLN A 300 -0.56 -10.76 23.91
N GLY A 301 0.48 -10.00 24.25
CA GLY A 301 0.73 -8.68 23.67
C GLY A 301 0.96 -8.74 22.15
N LEU A 302 1.65 -9.78 21.66
CA LEU A 302 1.84 -10.02 20.22
C LEU A 302 0.50 -10.29 19.51
N VAL A 303 -0.36 -11.13 20.09
CA VAL A 303 -1.68 -11.45 19.54
C VAL A 303 -2.55 -10.20 19.47
N ASP A 304 -2.64 -9.45 20.57
CA ASP A 304 -3.42 -8.20 20.65
C ASP A 304 -2.90 -7.14 19.67
N LEU A 305 -1.58 -6.98 19.54
CA LEU A 305 -0.97 -6.08 18.56
C LEU A 305 -1.30 -6.51 17.12
N GLY A 306 -1.19 -7.82 16.84
CA GLY A 306 -1.49 -8.39 15.53
C GLY A 306 -2.92 -8.09 15.08
N PHE A 307 -3.91 -8.32 15.94
CA PHE A 307 -5.29 -7.97 15.67
C PHE A 307 -5.49 -6.45 15.57
N SER A 308 -4.93 -5.66 16.49
CA SER A 308 -5.02 -4.19 16.48
C SER A 308 -4.52 -3.57 15.17
N LEU A 309 -3.44 -4.11 14.59
CA LEU A 309 -2.92 -3.68 13.30
C LEU A 309 -3.83 -4.06 12.14
N MET A 310 -4.39 -5.27 12.14
CA MET A 310 -5.33 -5.70 11.10
C MET A 310 -6.64 -4.92 11.16
N GLU A 311 -7.13 -4.59 12.35
CA GLU A 311 -8.38 -3.83 12.54
C GLU A 311 -8.26 -2.36 12.21
N SER A 312 -7.06 -1.78 12.39
CA SER A 312 -6.78 -0.40 12.00
C SER A 312 -6.79 -0.22 10.47
N TYR A 313 -6.74 -1.31 9.71
CA TYR A 313 -6.85 -1.30 8.26
C TYR A 313 -8.31 -1.50 7.85
N GLU A 314 -8.91 -0.46 7.28
CA GLU A 314 -10.20 -0.57 6.59
C GLU A 314 -9.93 -0.71 5.09
N PRO A 315 -10.10 -1.91 4.49
CA PRO A 315 -10.05 -2.05 3.05
C PRO A 315 -11.19 -1.20 2.48
N LYS A 316 -10.87 -0.13 1.76
CA LYS A 316 -11.90 0.73 1.17
C LYS A 316 -12.69 -0.09 0.14
N LYS A 317 -13.97 -0.37 0.41
CA LYS A 317 -14.87 -0.85 -0.65
C LYS A 317 -14.95 0.23 -1.74
N PRO A 318 -14.76 -0.08 -3.03
CA PRO A 318 -15.10 0.84 -4.09
C PRO A 318 -16.63 0.94 -4.19
N PHE A 319 -17.26 1.71 -3.31
CA PHE A 319 -18.69 1.97 -3.36
C PHE A 319 -18.95 3.24 -4.16
N GLY A 320 -19.46 3.07 -5.39
CA GLY A 320 -20.21 4.09 -6.14
C GLY A 320 -19.54 5.45 -6.32
N GLY A 321 -18.71 5.59 -7.35
CA GLY A 321 -18.26 6.89 -7.85
C GLY A 321 -16.84 6.82 -8.39
N LYS A 322 -16.67 7.24 -9.66
CA LYS A 322 -15.44 7.43 -10.44
C LYS A 322 -14.15 7.09 -9.69
N ALA A 323 -13.39 6.14 -10.24
CA ALA A 323 -11.97 5.99 -9.95
C ALA A 323 -11.29 7.36 -10.09
N ALA A 324 -11.23 8.11 -8.99
CA ALA A 324 -10.30 9.22 -8.85
C ALA A 324 -8.95 8.56 -8.99
N ASP A 325 -8.19 8.97 -10.01
CA ASP A 325 -6.82 8.56 -10.36
C ASP A 325 -6.09 7.91 -9.18
N ASN A 326 -6.42 6.64 -8.94
CA ASN A 326 -5.74 5.85 -7.96
C ASN A 326 -4.57 5.38 -8.77
N SER A 327 -3.40 5.94 -8.44
CA SER A 327 -2.14 5.27 -8.60
C SER A 327 -2.22 3.92 -7.88
N TYR A 328 -2.93 2.96 -8.49
CA TYR A 328 -2.94 1.53 -8.18
C TYR A 328 -1.61 0.92 -8.64
N GLY A 329 -0.51 1.60 -8.32
CA GLY A 329 0.83 1.09 -8.46
C GLY A 329 1.27 0.57 -7.11
N LEU A 330 1.49 -0.73 -7.02
CA LEU A 330 2.28 -1.42 -5.99
C LEU A 330 1.69 -1.34 -4.57
N SER A 331 1.21 -2.48 -4.07
CA SER A 331 1.33 -3.09 -2.72
C SER A 331 1.95 -2.35 -1.50
N LYS A 332 1.96 -1.02 -1.44
CA LYS A 332 2.79 -0.19 -0.55
C LYS A 332 2.03 0.98 0.06
N MET A 333 0.76 0.84 0.43
CA MET A 333 0.21 1.79 1.40
C MET A 333 0.71 1.43 2.80
N PRO A 334 1.19 2.39 3.62
CA PRO A 334 1.68 2.10 4.98
C PRO A 334 0.67 1.31 5.82
N ALA A 335 -0.63 1.59 5.65
CA ALA A 335 -1.70 0.86 6.32
C ALA A 335 -1.82 -0.61 5.85
N GLN A 336 -1.58 -0.89 4.57
CA GLN A 336 -1.57 -2.26 4.04
C GLN A 336 -0.34 -3.03 4.53
N GLN A 337 0.83 -2.37 4.60
CA GLN A 337 2.05 -2.96 5.17
C GLN A 337 1.86 -3.28 6.67
N ALA A 338 1.25 -2.36 7.43
CA ALA A 338 0.89 -2.59 8.82
C ALA A 338 -0.09 -3.76 8.99
N CYS A 339 -1.13 -3.85 8.14
CA CYS A 339 -2.07 -4.98 8.15
C CYS A 339 -1.38 -6.32 7.84
N ARG A 340 -0.48 -6.35 6.84
CA ARG A 340 0.29 -7.54 6.49
C ARG A 340 1.22 -7.96 7.64
N LEU A 341 1.88 -6.99 8.28
CA LEU A 341 2.67 -7.25 9.48
C LEU A 341 1.79 -7.85 10.59
N GLY A 342 0.60 -7.30 10.83
CA GLY A 342 -0.36 -7.86 11.79
C GLY A 342 -0.69 -9.33 11.50
N ALA A 343 -0.99 -9.65 10.24
CA ALA A 343 -1.24 -11.03 9.81
C ALA A 343 0.01 -11.93 9.97
N SER A 344 1.20 -11.45 9.62
CA SER A 344 2.45 -12.20 9.80
C SER A 344 2.78 -12.45 11.27
N ILE A 345 2.55 -11.47 12.16
CA ILE A 345 2.72 -11.64 13.61
C ILE A 345 1.82 -12.78 14.08
N LEU A 346 0.53 -12.74 13.75
CA LEU A 346 -0.42 -13.78 14.18
C LEU A 346 -0.07 -15.16 13.61
N LEU A 347 0.31 -15.23 12.34
CA LEU A 347 0.68 -16.49 11.69
C LEU A 347 1.95 -17.11 12.29
N GLU A 348 3.00 -16.33 12.48
CA GLU A 348 4.26 -16.83 13.04
C GLU A 348 4.10 -17.17 14.53
N THR A 349 3.34 -16.36 15.28
CA THR A 349 3.03 -16.65 16.68
C THR A 349 2.23 -17.96 16.82
N PHE A 350 1.28 -18.21 15.93
CA PHE A 350 0.51 -19.47 15.87
C PHE A 350 1.41 -20.69 15.60
N LYS A 351 2.45 -20.54 14.75
CA LYS A 351 3.40 -21.62 14.45
C LYS A 351 4.24 -21.97 15.67
N VAL A 352 4.76 -20.96 16.37
CA VAL A 352 5.68 -21.11 17.50
C VAL A 352 4.99 -21.61 18.77
N HIS A 353 3.84 -21.04 19.15
CA HIS A 353 3.24 -21.25 20.47
C HIS A 353 1.97 -22.08 20.43
N GLU A 354 2.00 -23.28 21.00
CA GLU A 354 0.84 -24.19 21.04
C GLU A 354 -0.34 -23.69 21.90
N PRO A 355 -0.17 -23.15 23.12
CA PRO A 355 -1.29 -22.81 24.01
C PRO A 355 -2.24 -21.74 23.47
N ILE A 356 -1.77 -20.84 22.61
CA ILE A 356 -2.54 -19.70 22.09
C ILE A 356 -3.16 -19.97 20.71
N ARG A 357 -2.94 -21.15 20.13
CA ARG A 357 -3.47 -21.51 18.81
C ARG A 357 -5.00 -21.46 18.76
N SER A 358 -5.67 -21.96 19.79
CA SER A 358 -7.14 -21.95 19.87
C SER A 358 -7.70 -20.54 20.01
N ASP A 359 -7.05 -19.68 20.80
CA ASP A 359 -7.47 -18.29 20.99
C ASP A 359 -7.31 -17.48 19.70
N ILE A 360 -6.16 -17.57 19.01
CA ILE A 360 -5.95 -16.90 17.71
C ILE A 360 -7.03 -17.35 16.71
N LEU A 361 -7.30 -18.66 16.62
CA LEU A 361 -8.31 -19.20 15.71
C LEU A 361 -9.71 -18.67 16.04
N GLU A 362 -10.11 -18.72 17.31
CA GLU A 362 -11.40 -18.22 17.77
C GLU A 362 -11.56 -16.73 17.47
N GLN A 363 -10.54 -15.92 17.75
CA GLN A 363 -10.54 -14.50 17.48
C GLN A 363 -10.60 -14.15 15.99
N VAL A 364 -9.97 -14.93 15.11
CA VAL A 364 -10.09 -14.78 13.66
C VAL A 364 -11.52 -15.12 13.22
N LEU A 365 -12.06 -16.28 13.63
CA LEU A 365 -13.39 -16.73 13.25
C LEU A 365 -14.48 -15.77 13.74
N ASN A 366 -14.40 -15.31 14.99
CA ASN A 366 -15.35 -14.34 15.56
C ASN A 366 -15.39 -13.05 14.74
N ARG A 367 -14.23 -12.52 14.30
CA ARG A 367 -14.18 -11.31 13.46
C ARG A 367 -14.75 -11.53 12.07
N VAL A 368 -14.57 -12.72 11.49
CA VAL A 368 -15.21 -13.10 10.22
C VAL A 368 -16.74 -13.15 10.37
N LEU A 369 -17.24 -13.62 11.51
CA LEU A 369 -18.67 -13.75 11.78
C LEU A 369 -19.35 -12.41 12.12
N THR A 370 -18.74 -11.58 12.97
CA THR A 370 -19.39 -10.38 13.52
C THR A 370 -19.30 -9.15 12.61
N LYS A 371 -18.33 -9.08 11.70
CA LYS A 371 -18.02 -7.89 10.91
C LYS A 371 -18.62 -7.90 9.49
N ALA A 372 -19.88 -8.31 9.33
CA ALA A 372 -20.53 -8.46 8.03
C ALA A 372 -20.57 -7.19 7.13
N ALA A 373 -20.48 -5.99 7.72
CA ALA A 373 -20.52 -4.73 6.97
C ALA A 373 -19.15 -4.34 6.34
N SER A 374 -18.05 -4.64 7.02
CA SER A 374 -16.67 -4.32 6.58
C SER A 374 -16.03 -5.48 5.82
N PRO A 375 -15.10 -5.25 4.88
CA PRO A 375 -14.42 -6.35 4.19
C PRO A 375 -13.56 -7.19 5.15
N VAL A 376 -13.83 -8.48 5.22
CA VAL A 376 -13.13 -9.45 6.09
C VAL A 376 -12.08 -10.30 5.34
N SER A 377 -11.79 -9.98 4.07
CA SER A 377 -10.89 -10.76 3.22
C SER A 377 -9.52 -11.00 3.83
N HIS A 378 -8.92 -9.99 4.46
CA HIS A 378 -7.62 -10.09 5.11
C HIS A 378 -7.62 -11.05 6.33
N PHE A 379 -8.75 -11.21 7.04
CA PHE A 379 -8.90 -12.24 8.08
C PHE A 379 -9.09 -13.63 7.49
N ILE A 380 -9.79 -13.74 6.36
CA ILE A 380 -9.94 -15.01 5.62
C ILE A 380 -8.59 -15.47 5.06
N ASP A 381 -7.76 -14.54 4.55
CA ASP A 381 -6.41 -14.86 4.07
C ASP A 381 -5.53 -15.38 5.21
N LEU A 382 -5.60 -14.74 6.39
CA LEU A 382 -4.92 -15.24 7.60
C LEU A 382 -5.43 -16.63 7.99
N LEU A 383 -6.75 -16.85 8.01
CA LEU A 383 -7.35 -18.16 8.30
C LEU A 383 -6.85 -19.22 7.31
N SER A 384 -6.82 -18.91 6.02
CA SER A 384 -6.30 -19.79 4.96
C SER A 384 -4.84 -20.16 5.23
N ASN A 385 -4.00 -19.17 5.55
CA ASN A 385 -2.59 -19.41 5.87
C ASN A 385 -2.40 -20.25 7.13
N ILE A 386 -3.21 -20.03 8.18
CA ILE A 386 -3.20 -20.84 9.40
C ILE A 386 -3.58 -22.29 9.09
N VAL A 387 -4.67 -22.49 8.33
CA VAL A 387 -5.18 -23.81 7.94
C VAL A 387 -4.19 -24.57 7.06
N VAL A 388 -3.56 -23.90 6.10
CA VAL A 388 -2.56 -24.50 5.21
C VAL A 388 -1.28 -24.85 5.96
N SER A 389 -0.88 -24.03 6.95
CA SER A 389 0.37 -24.24 7.69
C SER A 389 0.34 -25.51 8.56
N ALA A 390 -0.78 -25.82 9.21
CA ALA A 390 -0.87 -26.96 10.13
C ALA A 390 -2.30 -27.54 10.22
N PRO A 391 -2.83 -28.19 9.16
CA PRO A 391 -4.20 -28.69 9.13
C PRO A 391 -4.48 -29.80 10.18
N LEU A 392 -3.46 -30.59 10.52
CA LEU A 392 -3.56 -31.65 11.54
C LEU A 392 -3.72 -31.08 12.95
N VAL A 393 -3.02 -29.97 13.25
CA VAL A 393 -3.08 -29.31 14.56
C VAL A 393 -4.46 -28.73 14.83
N LEU A 394 -5.16 -28.28 13.78
CA LEU A 394 -6.51 -27.72 13.88
C LEU A 394 -7.62 -28.78 14.03
N GLN A 395 -7.30 -30.08 13.97
CA GLN A 395 -8.29 -31.12 14.26
C GLN A 395 -8.77 -31.05 15.71
N THR A 396 -7.88 -30.70 16.65
CA THR A 396 -8.19 -30.59 18.08
C THR A 396 -9.15 -29.43 18.38
N SER A 397 -9.13 -28.37 17.56
CA SER A 397 -10.03 -27.20 17.65
C SER A 397 -11.18 -27.21 16.63
N SER A 398 -11.48 -28.37 16.06
CA SER A 398 -12.50 -28.53 15.01
C SER A 398 -13.93 -28.16 15.41
N SER A 399 -14.24 -28.19 16.71
CA SER A 399 -15.54 -27.75 17.24
C SER A 399 -15.82 -26.28 16.90
N LYS A 400 -14.83 -25.40 17.01
CA LYS A 400 -15.00 -23.96 16.75
C LYS A 400 -15.24 -23.65 15.28
N VAL A 401 -14.55 -24.37 14.39
CA VAL A 401 -14.80 -24.29 12.94
C VAL A 401 -16.21 -24.79 12.63
N THR A 402 -16.66 -25.84 13.31
CA THR A 402 -18.01 -26.40 13.13
C THR A 402 -19.11 -25.43 13.60
N GLU A 403 -18.93 -24.76 14.75
CA GLU A 403 -19.82 -23.68 15.22
C GLU A 403 -19.94 -22.52 14.22
N THR A 404 -18.86 -22.25 13.48
CA THR A 404 -18.87 -21.21 12.43
C THR A 404 -19.81 -21.59 11.28
N PHE A 405 -19.99 -22.89 11.01
CA PHE A 405 -20.88 -23.35 9.94
C PHE A 405 -22.34 -23.02 10.21
N ASP A 406 -22.80 -23.10 11.46
CA ASP A 406 -24.19 -22.75 11.83
C ASP A 406 -24.57 -21.31 11.45
N ASN A 407 -23.57 -20.42 11.33
CA ASN A 407 -23.77 -19.03 10.98
C ASN A 407 -23.64 -18.74 9.47
N LEU A 408 -23.27 -19.73 8.63
CA LEU A 408 -23.02 -19.54 7.19
C LEU A 408 -24.20 -18.90 6.45
N SER A 409 -25.44 -19.21 6.84
CA SER A 409 -26.64 -18.67 6.19
C SER A 409 -26.82 -17.16 6.37
N PHE A 410 -26.16 -16.57 7.36
CA PHE A 410 -26.27 -15.13 7.67
C PHE A 410 -25.11 -14.31 7.12
N LEU A 411 -24.08 -14.96 6.55
CA LEU A 411 -22.90 -14.30 6.03
C LEU A 411 -23.08 -13.89 4.56
N PRO A 412 -22.45 -12.80 4.11
CA PRO A 412 -22.37 -12.46 2.70
C PRO A 412 -21.71 -13.58 1.89
N ILE A 413 -22.17 -13.80 0.65
CA ILE A 413 -21.69 -14.88 -0.22
C ILE A 413 -20.15 -14.86 -0.42
N ASP A 414 -19.54 -13.69 -0.55
CA ASP A 414 -18.09 -13.56 -0.72
C ASP A 414 -17.32 -14.07 0.51
N THR A 415 -17.88 -13.83 1.71
CA THR A 415 -17.31 -14.29 2.97
C THR A 415 -17.45 -15.81 3.09
N VAL A 416 -18.61 -16.35 2.70
CA VAL A 416 -18.85 -17.81 2.68
C VAL A 416 -17.88 -18.50 1.72
N GLN A 417 -17.75 -18.02 0.49
CA GLN A 417 -16.82 -18.60 -0.48
C GLN A 417 -15.37 -18.54 -0.01
N GLY A 418 -14.94 -17.41 0.58
CA GLY A 418 -13.62 -17.26 1.16
C GLY A 418 -13.39 -18.23 2.33
N LEU A 419 -14.33 -18.31 3.26
CA LEU A 419 -14.28 -19.21 4.42
C LEU A 419 -14.20 -20.68 3.99
N LEU A 420 -15.08 -21.10 3.07
CA LEU A 420 -15.13 -22.47 2.57
C LEU A 420 -13.83 -22.87 1.84
N ARG A 421 -13.24 -21.96 1.06
CA ARG A 421 -11.92 -22.17 0.42
C ARG A 421 -10.81 -22.27 1.47
N ALA A 422 -10.82 -21.40 2.50
CA ALA A 422 -9.81 -21.41 3.56
C ALA A 422 -9.85 -22.71 4.39
N VAL A 423 -11.04 -23.24 4.71
CA VAL A 423 -11.18 -24.50 5.47
C VAL A 423 -11.10 -25.77 4.62
N GLN A 424 -10.95 -25.64 3.30
CA GLN A 424 -10.90 -26.78 2.38
C GLN A 424 -9.85 -27.84 2.76
N PRO A 425 -8.62 -27.50 3.21
CA PRO A 425 -7.67 -28.50 3.68
C PRO A 425 -8.21 -29.31 4.88
N LEU A 426 -8.94 -28.68 5.81
CA LEU A 426 -9.52 -29.38 6.97
C LEU A 426 -10.62 -30.37 6.57
N LEU A 427 -11.46 -30.00 5.59
CA LEU A 427 -12.52 -30.87 5.08
C LEU A 427 -11.99 -32.18 4.48
N LYS A 428 -10.76 -32.16 3.94
CA LYS A 428 -10.10 -33.37 3.40
C LYS A 428 -9.59 -34.31 4.50
N VAL A 429 -9.32 -33.79 5.70
CA VAL A 429 -8.72 -34.58 6.78
C VAL A 429 -9.77 -35.03 7.81
N SER A 430 -10.77 -34.20 8.13
CA SER A 430 -11.77 -34.51 9.17
C SER A 430 -13.16 -34.81 8.59
N MET A 431 -13.62 -36.05 8.79
CA MET A 431 -14.96 -36.47 8.38
C MET A 431 -16.06 -35.79 9.20
N SER A 432 -15.90 -35.62 10.50
CA SER A 432 -16.92 -35.02 11.37
C SER A 432 -17.23 -33.56 11.00
N VAL A 433 -16.19 -32.78 10.67
CA VAL A 433 -16.33 -31.38 10.20
C VAL A 433 -17.05 -31.34 8.85
N ARG A 434 -16.71 -32.28 7.96
CA ARG A 434 -17.36 -32.41 6.65
C ARG A 434 -18.84 -32.76 6.78
N ASP A 435 -19.17 -33.74 7.61
CA ASP A 435 -20.55 -34.19 7.81
C ASP A 435 -21.41 -33.09 8.46
N SER A 436 -20.83 -32.34 9.40
CA SER A 436 -21.48 -31.17 10.00
C SER A 436 -21.74 -30.07 8.95
N LEU A 437 -20.76 -29.78 8.08
CA LEU A 437 -20.94 -28.84 6.99
C LEU A 437 -22.07 -29.29 6.04
N ILE A 438 -22.10 -30.56 5.65
CA ILE A 438 -23.14 -31.11 4.75
C ILE A 438 -24.52 -30.90 5.36
N LEU A 439 -24.71 -31.22 6.64
CA LEU A 439 -25.99 -31.04 7.34
C LEU A 439 -26.44 -29.58 7.33
N VAL A 440 -25.53 -28.64 7.55
CA VAL A 440 -25.81 -27.20 7.48
C VAL A 440 -26.20 -26.78 6.07
N LEU A 441 -25.46 -27.22 5.05
CA LEU A 441 -25.73 -26.88 3.65
C LEU A 441 -27.07 -27.46 3.18
N GLN A 442 -27.41 -28.70 3.57
CA GLN A 442 -28.70 -29.32 3.27
C GLN A 442 -29.86 -28.48 3.83
N LYS A 443 -29.75 -28.00 5.07
CA LYS A 443 -30.74 -27.09 5.67
C LYS A 443 -30.79 -25.75 4.93
N ALA A 444 -29.63 -25.21 4.53
CA ALA A 444 -29.53 -23.90 3.89
C ALA A 444 -30.18 -23.85 2.48
N ILE A 445 -30.24 -24.96 1.72
CA ILE A 445 -30.98 -25.05 0.44
C ILE A 445 -32.47 -24.72 0.61
N PHE A 446 -33.06 -25.04 1.77
CA PHE A 446 -34.48 -24.79 2.07
C PHE A 446 -34.71 -23.45 2.79
N SER A 447 -33.67 -22.65 3.00
CA SER A 447 -33.81 -21.34 3.63
C SER A 447 -34.66 -20.39 2.77
N ARG A 448 -35.43 -19.53 3.43
CA ARG A 448 -36.18 -18.45 2.76
C ARG A 448 -35.25 -17.38 2.19
N GLN A 449 -34.08 -17.20 2.80
CA GLN A 449 -33.11 -16.20 2.38
C GLN A 449 -32.38 -16.64 1.10
N LEU A 450 -32.22 -15.71 0.15
CA LEU A 450 -31.54 -15.98 -1.12
C LEU A 450 -30.04 -16.20 -0.92
N ASP A 451 -29.38 -15.40 -0.07
CA ASP A 451 -27.95 -15.55 0.21
C ASP A 451 -27.61 -16.86 0.92
N ALA A 452 -28.48 -17.34 1.81
CA ALA A 452 -28.34 -18.66 2.44
C ALA A 452 -28.38 -19.80 1.40
N ARG A 453 -29.24 -19.70 0.39
CA ARG A 453 -29.32 -20.69 -0.71
C ARG A 453 -28.10 -20.61 -1.63
N LYS A 454 -27.62 -19.41 -1.93
CA LYS A 454 -26.35 -19.19 -2.64
C LYS A 454 -25.17 -19.80 -1.88
N ALA A 455 -25.09 -19.56 -0.57
CA ALA A 455 -24.09 -20.15 0.31
C ALA A 455 -24.12 -21.69 0.27
N ALA A 456 -25.33 -22.27 0.30
CA ALA A 456 -25.53 -23.71 0.19
C ALA A 456 -25.00 -24.27 -1.15
N VAL A 457 -25.37 -23.64 -2.26
CA VAL A 457 -24.93 -24.03 -3.61
C VAL A 457 -23.40 -23.92 -3.74
N ALA A 458 -22.81 -22.81 -3.28
CA ALA A 458 -21.35 -22.64 -3.28
C ALA A 458 -20.64 -23.74 -2.47
N GLY A 459 -21.18 -24.10 -1.30
CA GLY A 459 -20.66 -25.19 -0.48
C GLY A 459 -20.74 -26.55 -1.15
N PHE A 460 -21.90 -26.93 -1.69
CA PHE A 460 -22.06 -28.20 -2.38
C PHE A 460 -21.19 -28.31 -3.63
N LEU A 461 -21.09 -27.25 -4.43
CA LEU A 461 -20.18 -27.20 -5.57
C LEU A 461 -18.72 -27.37 -5.15
N LEU A 462 -18.30 -26.76 -4.03
CA LEU A 462 -16.95 -26.94 -3.49
C LEU A 462 -16.69 -28.38 -3.05
N LEU A 463 -17.68 -29.03 -2.41
CA LEU A 463 -17.57 -30.43 -2.02
C LEU A 463 -17.40 -31.32 -3.27
N LEU A 464 -18.30 -31.21 -4.25
CA LEU A 464 -18.25 -32.01 -5.48
C LEU A 464 -16.95 -31.83 -6.28
N ARG A 465 -16.33 -30.64 -6.23
CA ARG A 465 -15.03 -30.37 -6.87
C ARG A 465 -13.85 -31.12 -6.23
N ASN A 466 -13.95 -31.51 -4.96
CA ASN A 466 -12.82 -31.97 -4.17
C ASN A 466 -12.94 -33.42 -3.71
N PHE A 467 -14.16 -33.93 -3.54
CA PHE A 467 -14.42 -35.32 -3.21
C PHE A 467 -14.74 -36.07 -4.50
N LYS A 468 -13.71 -36.71 -5.08
CA LYS A 468 -13.88 -37.50 -6.30
C LYS A 468 -14.61 -38.80 -5.99
N VAL A 469 -15.52 -39.18 -6.87
CA VAL A 469 -15.93 -40.58 -6.95
C VAL A 469 -14.74 -41.32 -7.52
N LEU A 470 -14.25 -42.28 -6.76
CA LEU A 470 -13.01 -42.97 -7.03
C LEU A 470 -13.40 -44.30 -7.68
N GLY A 471 -13.32 -44.38 -9.00
CA GLY A 471 -13.92 -45.45 -9.80
C GLY A 471 -13.90 -46.83 -9.15
N SER A 472 -15.08 -47.31 -8.76
CA SER A 472 -15.32 -48.73 -8.54
C SER A 472 -15.44 -49.39 -9.91
N LEU A 473 -14.65 -50.44 -10.12
CA LEU A 473 -15.04 -51.48 -11.07
C LEU A 473 -16.47 -51.92 -10.77
N SER A 474 -17.25 -52.15 -11.82
CA SER A 474 -18.66 -52.52 -11.78
C SER A 474 -18.95 -53.57 -10.70
N SER A 475 -19.73 -53.18 -9.69
CA SER A 475 -20.36 -54.15 -8.79
C SER A 475 -21.85 -54.16 -9.06
N SER A 476 -22.28 -55.10 -9.89
CA SER A 476 -23.66 -55.41 -10.26
C SER A 476 -24.52 -55.95 -9.10
N GLN A 477 -24.26 -55.54 -7.85
CA GLN A 477 -25.06 -55.88 -6.68
C GLN A 477 -25.07 -54.73 -5.66
N CYS A 478 -25.87 -53.69 -5.88
CA CYS A 478 -26.27 -52.80 -4.80
C CYS A 478 -27.70 -52.28 -4.99
N SER A 479 -28.68 -53.15 -4.70
CA SER A 479 -30.12 -52.83 -4.71
C SER A 479 -30.69 -52.61 -3.30
N GLN A 480 -29.86 -52.22 -2.33
CA GLN A 480 -30.31 -51.96 -0.96
C GLN A 480 -29.65 -50.67 -0.45
N ALA A 481 -30.43 -49.60 -0.35
CA ALA A 481 -30.02 -48.39 0.37
C ALA A 481 -29.75 -48.76 1.84
N ILE A 482 -28.50 -48.70 2.28
CA ILE A 482 -28.14 -48.99 3.67
C ILE A 482 -28.21 -47.69 4.47
N GLY A 483 -29.29 -47.57 5.26
CA GLY A 483 -29.21 -46.89 6.54
C GLY A 483 -28.54 -47.81 7.55
N ALA A 484 -27.33 -47.48 8.00
CA ALA A 484 -26.68 -48.18 9.10
C ALA A 484 -26.04 -47.17 10.07
N THR A 485 -26.65 -47.05 11.25
CA THR A 485 -26.26 -46.14 12.33
C THR A 485 -25.11 -46.69 13.20
N GLN A 486 -24.42 -47.75 12.78
CA GLN A 486 -23.33 -48.39 13.53
C GLN A 486 -22.25 -48.91 12.59
N VAL A 487 -21.33 -48.04 12.16
CA VAL A 487 -20.00 -48.43 11.66
C VAL A 487 -19.00 -47.45 12.26
N GLN A 488 -18.66 -47.65 13.54
CA GLN A 488 -17.48 -47.05 14.16
C GLN A 488 -16.51 -48.17 14.46
N ALA A 489 -15.28 -48.00 13.97
CA ALA A 489 -14.13 -48.89 14.08
C ALA A 489 -14.11 -50.07 13.09
N ASP A 490 -13.69 -49.81 11.85
CA ASP A 490 -12.59 -50.63 11.34
C ASP A 490 -11.65 -49.86 10.40
N VAL A 491 -10.40 -50.29 10.44
CA VAL A 491 -9.16 -49.58 10.16
C VAL A 491 -8.93 -49.30 8.67
N HIS A 492 -8.47 -48.08 8.39
CA HIS A 492 -7.72 -47.62 7.21
C HIS A 492 -7.39 -48.68 6.12
N ALA A 493 -8.22 -48.80 5.09
CA ALA A 493 -7.79 -49.15 3.73
C ALA A 493 -8.96 -49.03 2.72
N CYS A 494 -8.80 -48.17 1.72
CA CYS A 494 -9.48 -48.22 0.41
C CYS A 494 -11.02 -48.09 0.27
N TYR A 495 -11.45 -47.02 -0.41
CA TYR A 495 -12.54 -46.99 -1.41
C TYR A 495 -13.90 -47.60 -1.03
N ASN A 496 -14.73 -46.87 -0.27
CA ASN A 496 -16.18 -47.02 -0.40
C ASN A 496 -16.66 -46.18 -1.61
N SER A 497 -16.18 -46.53 -2.81
CA SER A 497 -16.49 -45.81 -4.06
C SER A 497 -17.99 -45.63 -4.22
N ALA A 498 -18.76 -46.71 -4.03
CA ALA A 498 -20.21 -46.71 -4.12
C ALA A 498 -20.88 -45.75 -3.10
N ALA A 499 -20.33 -45.62 -1.89
CA ALA A 499 -20.84 -44.65 -0.91
C ALA A 499 -20.50 -43.21 -1.29
N ASN A 500 -19.30 -42.95 -1.82
CA ASN A 500 -18.92 -41.63 -2.32
C ASN A 500 -19.71 -41.24 -3.59
N GLU A 501 -20.01 -42.21 -4.44
CA GLU A 501 -20.85 -42.08 -5.63
C GLU A 501 -22.29 -41.74 -5.23
N ALA A 502 -22.92 -42.57 -4.40
CA ALA A 502 -24.26 -42.32 -3.88
C ALA A 502 -24.37 -40.95 -3.19
N PHE A 503 -23.35 -40.57 -2.44
CA PHE A 503 -23.25 -39.26 -1.80
C PHE A 503 -23.17 -38.11 -2.83
N CYS A 504 -22.33 -38.22 -3.85
CA CYS A 504 -22.24 -37.20 -4.90
C CYS A 504 -23.56 -37.08 -5.68
N LEU A 505 -24.23 -38.20 -5.95
CA LEU A 505 -25.54 -38.23 -6.58
C LEU A 505 -26.65 -37.63 -5.69
N GLU A 506 -26.61 -37.83 -4.37
CA GLU A 506 -27.52 -37.19 -3.42
C GLU A 506 -27.35 -35.66 -3.41
N ILE A 507 -26.11 -35.18 -3.44
CA ILE A 507 -25.82 -33.75 -3.58
C ILE A 507 -26.35 -33.23 -4.91
N LEU A 508 -26.09 -33.92 -6.03
CA LEU A 508 -26.61 -33.52 -7.34
C LEU A 508 -28.15 -33.52 -7.37
N GLY A 509 -28.81 -34.49 -6.74
CA GLY A 509 -30.25 -34.52 -6.56
C GLY A 509 -30.78 -33.32 -5.78
N SER A 510 -30.03 -32.89 -4.76
CA SER A 510 -30.32 -31.67 -3.99
C SER A 510 -30.12 -30.41 -4.84
N LEU A 511 -29.03 -30.33 -5.61
CA LEU A 511 -28.73 -29.22 -6.52
C LEU A 511 -29.72 -29.12 -7.68
N ARG A 512 -30.28 -30.24 -8.17
CA ARG A 512 -31.31 -30.24 -9.22
C ARG A 512 -32.54 -29.44 -8.80
N ARG A 513 -32.88 -29.43 -7.51
CA ARG A 513 -33.98 -28.60 -6.97
C ARG A 513 -33.68 -27.10 -7.08
N CYS A 514 -32.41 -26.70 -7.05
CA CYS A 514 -32.02 -25.29 -7.20
C CYS A 514 -32.35 -24.72 -8.59
N LEU A 515 -32.51 -25.57 -9.62
CA LEU A 515 -32.96 -25.16 -10.96
C LEU A 515 -34.41 -24.65 -10.99
N SER A 516 -35.20 -24.92 -9.94
CA SER A 516 -36.54 -24.37 -9.77
C SER A 516 -36.57 -23.03 -9.01
N GLN A 517 -35.44 -22.59 -8.47
CA GLN A 517 -35.33 -21.40 -7.59
C GLN A 517 -35.07 -20.10 -8.38
N GLN A 518 -34.64 -19.01 -7.73
CA GLN A 518 -34.38 -17.73 -8.40
C GLN A 518 -33.17 -17.77 -9.36
N ALA A 519 -33.15 -16.87 -10.35
CA ALA A 519 -32.12 -16.81 -11.39
C ALA A 519 -30.69 -16.78 -10.84
N ASP A 520 -30.43 -16.00 -9.78
CA ASP A 520 -29.08 -15.90 -9.24
C ASP A 520 -28.55 -17.24 -8.69
N VAL A 521 -29.43 -18.09 -8.17
CA VAL A 521 -29.06 -19.44 -7.68
C VAL A 521 -28.75 -20.35 -8.86
N ARG A 522 -29.56 -20.26 -9.93
CA ARG A 522 -29.35 -21.02 -11.18
C ARG A 522 -28.04 -20.62 -11.85
N LEU A 523 -27.75 -19.33 -11.92
CA LEU A 523 -26.51 -18.78 -12.47
C LEU A 523 -25.29 -19.37 -11.75
N MET A 524 -25.28 -19.33 -10.41
CA MET A 524 -24.20 -19.92 -9.62
C MET A 524 -24.03 -21.42 -9.86
N LEU A 525 -25.15 -22.12 -10.06
CA LEU A 525 -25.13 -23.55 -10.36
C LEU A 525 -24.52 -23.83 -11.75
N TYR A 526 -24.89 -23.05 -12.77
CA TYR A 526 -24.37 -23.18 -14.13
C TYR A 526 -22.87 -22.90 -14.21
N GLU A 527 -22.39 -21.85 -13.53
CA GLU A 527 -20.94 -21.59 -13.39
C GLU A 527 -20.24 -22.73 -12.63
N GLY A 528 -20.93 -23.32 -11.66
CA GLY A 528 -20.44 -24.40 -10.83
C GLY A 528 -20.25 -25.74 -11.54
N PHE A 529 -21.22 -26.14 -12.37
CA PHE A 529 -21.29 -27.47 -12.96
C PHE A 529 -20.10 -27.78 -13.85
N TYR A 530 -19.65 -26.83 -14.67
CA TYR A 530 -18.48 -27.02 -15.53
C TYR A 530 -17.21 -27.35 -14.72
N ASP A 531 -16.97 -26.62 -13.62
CA ASP A 531 -15.81 -26.86 -12.75
C ASP A 531 -15.90 -28.20 -12.01
N VAL A 532 -17.10 -28.64 -11.64
CA VAL A 532 -17.34 -29.96 -11.03
C VAL A 532 -17.02 -31.06 -12.04
N LEU A 533 -17.61 -30.97 -13.23
CA LEU A 533 -17.46 -31.95 -14.31
C LEU A 533 -16.00 -32.15 -14.71
N ARG A 534 -15.21 -31.07 -14.78
CA ARG A 534 -13.75 -31.15 -15.06
C ARG A 534 -12.94 -31.86 -13.99
N ARG A 535 -13.35 -31.79 -12.72
CA ARG A 535 -12.62 -32.38 -11.60
C ARG A 535 -13.11 -33.78 -11.24
N ASN A 536 -14.38 -34.07 -11.51
CA ASN A 536 -15.06 -35.31 -11.19
C ASN A 536 -15.82 -35.82 -12.42
N SER A 537 -15.08 -36.48 -13.32
CA SER A 537 -15.58 -36.92 -14.63
C SER A 537 -16.74 -37.90 -14.57
N GLN A 538 -16.85 -38.67 -13.48
CA GLN A 538 -17.92 -39.66 -13.27
C GLN A 538 -19.31 -39.02 -13.08
N LEU A 539 -19.37 -37.72 -12.76
CA LEU A 539 -20.62 -36.97 -12.66
C LEU A 539 -21.08 -36.37 -13.99
N ALA A 540 -20.33 -36.60 -15.08
CA ALA A 540 -20.60 -35.98 -16.38
C ALA A 540 -22.00 -36.34 -16.91
N SER A 541 -22.38 -37.62 -16.94
CA SER A 541 -23.70 -38.07 -17.42
C SER A 541 -24.84 -37.41 -16.64
N SER A 542 -24.80 -37.50 -15.30
CA SER A 542 -25.80 -36.91 -14.41
C SER A 542 -25.95 -35.38 -14.57
N ILE A 543 -24.83 -34.66 -14.75
CA ILE A 543 -24.84 -33.21 -14.99
C ILE A 543 -25.41 -32.92 -16.38
N MET A 544 -24.97 -33.63 -17.42
CA MET A 544 -25.43 -33.46 -18.80
C MET A 544 -26.93 -33.75 -18.96
N GLU A 545 -27.44 -34.82 -18.36
CA GLU A 545 -28.88 -35.11 -18.31
C GLU A 545 -29.68 -34.01 -17.62
N THR A 546 -29.15 -33.49 -16.50
CA THR A 546 -29.79 -32.41 -15.76
C THR A 546 -29.88 -31.15 -16.64
N LEU A 547 -28.81 -30.79 -17.32
CA LEU A 547 -28.79 -29.67 -18.27
C LEU A 547 -29.72 -29.92 -19.47
N LEU A 548 -29.77 -31.14 -20.00
CA LEU A 548 -30.62 -31.53 -21.12
C LEU A 548 -32.11 -31.37 -20.76
N SER A 549 -32.47 -31.83 -19.57
CA SER A 549 -33.84 -31.70 -19.04
C SER A 549 -34.25 -30.24 -18.87
N GLN A 550 -33.30 -29.35 -18.52
CA GLN A 550 -33.55 -27.93 -18.35
C GLN A 550 -33.71 -27.23 -19.71
N ILE A 551 -32.81 -27.45 -20.67
CA ILE A 551 -32.90 -26.77 -21.97
C ILE A 551 -34.12 -27.20 -22.79
N LYS A 552 -34.57 -28.45 -22.67
CA LYS A 552 -35.79 -28.95 -23.33
C LYS A 552 -37.06 -28.18 -22.93
N GLN A 553 -37.09 -27.54 -21.76
CA GLN A 553 -38.23 -26.70 -21.35
C GLN A 553 -38.35 -25.42 -22.18
N TYR A 554 -37.23 -24.90 -22.67
CA TYR A 554 -37.14 -23.63 -23.40
C TYR A 554 -36.93 -23.81 -24.90
N TYR A 555 -36.47 -24.98 -25.35
CA TYR A 555 -36.27 -25.29 -26.77
C TYR A 555 -37.60 -25.57 -27.49
N LEU A 556 -37.74 -24.99 -28.69
CA LEU A 556 -38.86 -25.26 -29.59
C LEU A 556 -38.45 -26.28 -30.65
N PRO A 557 -39.01 -27.51 -30.64
CA PRO A 557 -38.59 -28.58 -31.56
C PRO A 557 -39.10 -28.41 -33.00
N GLN A 558 -40.08 -27.53 -33.23
CA GLN A 558 -40.62 -27.29 -34.57
C GLN A 558 -39.57 -26.56 -35.45
N PRO A 559 -39.20 -27.10 -36.62
CA PRO A 559 -38.04 -26.63 -37.39
C PRO A 559 -38.23 -25.25 -38.05
N ASP A 560 -39.46 -24.84 -38.33
CA ASP A 560 -39.78 -23.57 -39.00
C ASP A 560 -40.24 -22.48 -38.03
N LEU A 561 -40.32 -22.78 -36.73
CA LEU A 561 -40.73 -21.82 -35.72
C LEU A 561 -39.56 -20.92 -35.30
N LEU A 562 -39.73 -19.62 -35.49
CA LEU A 562 -38.84 -18.55 -35.05
C LEU A 562 -39.52 -17.76 -33.92
N PRO A 563 -38.80 -17.35 -32.87
CA PRO A 563 -37.42 -17.71 -32.53
C PRO A 563 -37.29 -19.16 -32.02
N PRO A 564 -36.10 -19.78 -32.04
CA PRO A 564 -35.89 -21.18 -31.67
C PRO A 564 -36.03 -21.49 -30.17
N LEU A 565 -36.05 -20.46 -29.33
CA LEU A 565 -36.05 -20.55 -27.87
C LEU A 565 -37.18 -19.69 -27.29
N LYS A 566 -37.92 -20.24 -26.32
CA LYS A 566 -39.00 -19.52 -25.61
C LYS A 566 -38.42 -18.53 -24.61
N LEU A 567 -38.47 -17.24 -24.92
CA LEU A 567 -38.05 -16.18 -24.00
C LEU A 567 -39.08 -15.85 -22.93
N GLU A 568 -40.38 -16.11 -23.17
CA GLU A 568 -41.46 -15.86 -22.22
C GLU A 568 -41.26 -16.57 -20.87
N GLY A 569 -40.79 -17.82 -20.91
CA GLY A 569 -40.49 -18.61 -19.70
C GLY A 569 -39.28 -18.12 -18.89
N CYS A 570 -38.51 -17.17 -19.42
CA CYS A 570 -37.31 -16.65 -18.76
C CYS A 570 -37.61 -15.48 -17.82
N ILE A 571 -38.80 -14.90 -17.87
CA ILE A 571 -39.17 -13.71 -17.07
C ILE A 571 -40.36 -14.04 -16.17
N MET A 572 -40.30 -13.54 -14.94
CA MET A 572 -41.40 -13.59 -13.99
C MET A 572 -41.84 -12.16 -13.64
N ALA A 573 -43.14 -11.87 -13.81
CA ALA A 573 -43.76 -10.63 -13.38
C ALA A 573 -44.43 -10.82 -12.01
N GLN A 574 -44.00 -10.04 -11.00
CA GLN A 574 -44.63 -9.99 -9.69
C GLN A 574 -45.10 -8.56 -9.44
N GLY A 575 -46.40 -8.30 -9.66
CA GLY A 575 -46.94 -6.95 -9.65
C GLY A 575 -46.32 -6.09 -10.77
N ASP A 576 -45.82 -4.91 -10.41
CA ASP A 576 -45.19 -3.96 -11.34
C ASP A 576 -43.67 -4.23 -11.54
N GLN A 577 -43.12 -5.24 -10.86
CA GLN A 577 -41.71 -5.60 -10.91
C GLN A 577 -41.48 -6.82 -11.81
N ILE A 578 -40.48 -6.70 -12.67
CA ILE A 578 -40.08 -7.75 -13.62
C ILE A 578 -38.72 -8.31 -13.21
N PHE A 579 -38.66 -9.62 -13.06
CA PHE A 579 -37.46 -10.34 -12.65
C PHE A 579 -37.06 -11.36 -13.71
N LEU A 580 -35.74 -11.50 -13.92
CA LEU A 580 -35.19 -12.64 -14.64
C LEU A 580 -35.39 -13.90 -13.78
N GLN A 581 -35.95 -14.95 -14.37
CA GLN A 581 -36.16 -16.24 -13.73
C GLN A 581 -35.16 -17.28 -14.23
N GLU A 582 -35.02 -17.43 -15.56
CA GLU A 582 -34.07 -18.36 -16.18
C GLU A 582 -32.99 -17.58 -16.95
N PRO A 583 -31.71 -17.65 -16.55
CA PRO A 583 -30.62 -17.04 -17.29
C PRO A 583 -30.22 -17.95 -18.48
N LEU A 584 -31.05 -17.98 -19.52
CA LEU A 584 -30.94 -18.91 -20.66
C LEU A 584 -29.57 -18.87 -21.37
N ALA A 585 -28.97 -17.68 -21.51
CA ALA A 585 -27.62 -17.54 -22.06
C ALA A 585 -26.56 -18.27 -21.20
N HIS A 586 -26.68 -18.24 -19.87
CA HIS A 586 -25.76 -18.95 -18.96
C HIS A 586 -26.00 -20.46 -19.02
N LEU A 587 -27.25 -20.91 -19.18
CA LEU A 587 -27.56 -22.33 -19.38
C LEU A 587 -26.90 -22.87 -20.66
N LEU A 588 -27.06 -22.16 -21.79
CA LEU A 588 -26.40 -22.55 -23.03
C LEU A 588 -24.87 -22.48 -22.92
N CYS A 589 -24.34 -21.47 -22.23
CA CYS A 589 -22.91 -21.36 -21.96
C CYS A 589 -22.40 -22.59 -21.19
N CYS A 590 -23.11 -23.01 -20.14
CA CYS A 590 -22.77 -24.20 -19.38
C CYS A 590 -22.80 -25.46 -20.25
N ILE A 591 -23.86 -25.65 -21.05
CA ILE A 591 -24.01 -26.78 -21.98
C ILE A 591 -22.87 -26.82 -22.99
N GLN A 592 -22.57 -25.70 -23.64
CA GLN A 592 -21.53 -25.62 -24.66
C GLN A 592 -20.16 -26.01 -24.10
N HIS A 593 -19.78 -25.50 -22.93
CA HIS A 593 -18.50 -25.81 -22.32
C HIS A 593 -18.43 -27.26 -21.80
N CYS A 594 -19.51 -27.77 -21.19
CA CYS A 594 -19.57 -29.16 -20.74
C CYS A 594 -19.47 -30.13 -21.93
N LEU A 595 -20.20 -29.86 -23.02
CA LEU A 595 -20.15 -30.64 -24.25
C LEU A 595 -18.76 -30.60 -24.90
N ALA A 596 -18.14 -29.42 -24.99
CA ALA A 596 -16.80 -29.27 -25.54
C ALA A 596 -15.75 -30.05 -24.73
N TRP A 597 -15.85 -30.01 -23.40
CA TRP A 597 -14.96 -30.79 -22.52
C TRP A 597 -15.19 -32.30 -22.68
N TYR A 598 -16.45 -32.73 -22.73
CA TYR A 598 -16.83 -34.14 -22.86
C TYR A 598 -16.22 -34.74 -24.14
N LYS A 599 -16.41 -34.06 -25.27
CA LYS A 599 -15.80 -34.43 -26.56
C LYS A 599 -14.29 -34.50 -26.52
N SER A 600 -13.65 -33.50 -25.91
CA SER A 600 -12.19 -33.40 -25.91
C SER A 600 -11.51 -34.38 -24.95
N THR A 601 -12.19 -34.83 -23.88
CA THR A 601 -11.53 -35.55 -22.79
C THR A 601 -12.04 -36.98 -22.65
N VAL A 602 -13.36 -37.20 -22.70
CA VAL A 602 -13.97 -38.52 -22.45
C VAL A 602 -13.79 -39.44 -23.65
N ARG A 603 -13.95 -38.94 -24.88
CA ARG A 603 -13.66 -39.71 -26.11
C ARG A 603 -12.19 -40.16 -26.24
N LEU A 604 -11.23 -39.42 -25.65
CA LEU A 604 -9.82 -39.83 -25.62
C LEU A 604 -9.54 -40.92 -24.58
N CYS A 605 -10.34 -41.01 -23.51
CA CYS A 605 -10.18 -42.00 -22.45
C CYS A 605 -10.93 -43.31 -22.73
N GLN A 606 -12.08 -43.26 -23.41
CA GLN A 606 -12.87 -44.45 -23.80
C GLN A 606 -12.27 -45.20 -25.01
N GLY A 607 -11.38 -44.59 -25.79
CA GLY A 607 -10.72 -45.26 -26.91
C GLY A 607 -9.65 -46.30 -26.53
N ALA A 608 -9.47 -46.60 -25.24
CA ALA A 608 -8.40 -47.46 -24.73
C ALA A 608 -8.87 -48.79 -24.13
N ASP A 609 -10.09 -48.89 -23.55
CA ASP A 609 -10.60 -50.13 -22.97
C ASP A 609 -12.15 -50.15 -23.02
N ASP A 610 -12.70 -51.27 -23.52
CA ASP A 610 -14.10 -51.75 -23.51
C ASP A 610 -15.10 -51.23 -24.59
N ASP A 611 -15.19 -52.01 -25.68
CA ASP A 611 -16.15 -51.89 -26.79
C ASP A 611 -17.55 -52.51 -26.52
N GLU A 612 -17.91 -52.91 -25.29
CA GLU A 612 -19.11 -53.77 -25.08
C GLU A 612 -20.23 -53.26 -24.16
N GLU A 613 -20.19 -52.07 -23.52
CA GLU A 613 -21.29 -51.65 -22.59
C GLU A 613 -21.91 -50.24 -22.77
N GLU A 614 -21.60 -49.45 -23.81
CA GLU A 614 -22.03 -48.02 -23.87
C GLU A 614 -23.10 -47.66 -24.93
N GLU A 615 -24.30 -48.26 -24.92
CA GLU A 615 -25.41 -47.77 -25.77
C GLU A 615 -26.26 -46.64 -25.13
N GLU A 616 -26.24 -46.44 -23.80
CA GLU A 616 -27.08 -45.41 -23.14
C GLU A 616 -26.41 -44.01 -23.04
N ASP A 617 -25.08 -43.93 -22.93
CA ASP A 617 -24.34 -42.66 -22.72
C ASP A 617 -24.14 -41.81 -24.00
N VAL A 618 -24.41 -42.35 -25.19
CA VAL A 618 -24.23 -41.65 -26.48
C VAL A 618 -25.42 -40.74 -26.83
N GLY A 619 -26.58 -40.95 -26.21
CA GLY A 619 -27.83 -40.30 -26.60
C GLY A 619 -27.92 -38.80 -26.32
N PHE A 620 -27.34 -38.30 -25.22
CA PHE A 620 -27.43 -36.87 -24.88
C PHE A 620 -26.50 -36.01 -25.75
N GLU A 621 -25.35 -36.53 -26.19
CA GLU A 621 -24.39 -35.79 -27.01
C GLU A 621 -25.01 -35.37 -28.34
N GLN A 622 -25.57 -36.34 -29.07
CA GLN A 622 -26.24 -36.11 -30.36
C GLN A 622 -27.42 -35.15 -30.19
N ASN A 623 -28.22 -35.32 -29.14
CA ASN A 623 -29.32 -34.41 -28.82
C ASN A 623 -28.84 -32.95 -28.64
N PHE A 624 -27.76 -32.73 -27.88
CA PHE A 624 -27.22 -31.38 -27.69
C PHE A 624 -26.68 -30.79 -28.99
N GLU A 625 -25.98 -31.57 -29.81
CA GLU A 625 -25.46 -31.12 -31.10
C GLU A 625 -26.58 -30.72 -32.05
N GLU A 626 -27.57 -31.60 -32.25
CA GLU A 626 -28.72 -31.33 -33.11
C GLU A 626 -29.49 -30.09 -32.64
N MET A 627 -29.69 -29.96 -31.32
CA MET A 627 -30.33 -28.79 -30.73
C MET A 627 -29.51 -27.52 -30.97
N LEU A 628 -28.20 -27.51 -30.68
CA LEU A 628 -27.35 -26.32 -30.83
C LEU A 628 -27.18 -25.91 -32.31
N GLU A 629 -27.11 -26.87 -33.23
CA GLU A 629 -27.12 -26.58 -34.67
C GLU A 629 -28.47 -26.03 -35.14
N SER A 630 -29.57 -26.62 -34.67
CA SER A 630 -30.93 -26.14 -34.95
C SER A 630 -31.15 -24.72 -34.42
N VAL A 631 -30.69 -24.43 -33.21
CA VAL A 631 -30.72 -23.07 -32.62
C VAL A 631 -29.84 -22.14 -33.45
N THR A 632 -28.61 -22.52 -33.80
CA THR A 632 -27.70 -21.70 -34.63
C THR A 632 -28.37 -21.28 -35.94
N ARG A 633 -28.86 -22.24 -36.73
CA ARG A 633 -29.48 -21.97 -38.03
C ARG A 633 -30.70 -21.07 -37.91
N ARG A 634 -31.53 -21.27 -36.89
CA ARG A 634 -32.76 -20.48 -36.68
C ARG A 634 -32.49 -19.09 -36.10
N MET A 635 -31.51 -18.95 -35.21
CA MET A 635 -31.09 -17.64 -34.70
C MET A 635 -30.54 -16.73 -35.81
N ILE A 636 -29.79 -17.30 -36.77
CA ILE A 636 -29.29 -16.55 -37.94
C ILE A 636 -30.45 -16.08 -38.85
N LYS A 637 -31.48 -16.91 -39.00
CA LYS A 637 -32.68 -16.59 -39.79
C LYS A 637 -33.65 -15.64 -39.08
N SER A 638 -33.61 -15.54 -37.76
CA SER A 638 -34.55 -14.73 -36.98
C SER A 638 -34.24 -13.24 -37.16
N GLU A 639 -35.26 -12.44 -37.41
CA GLU A 639 -35.19 -10.99 -37.39
C GLU A 639 -35.51 -10.43 -36.01
N LEU A 640 -35.20 -9.15 -35.76
CA LEU A 640 -35.47 -8.53 -34.46
C LEU A 640 -36.97 -8.40 -34.15
N GLU A 641 -37.81 -8.45 -35.19
CA GLU A 641 -39.27 -8.47 -35.10
C GLU A 641 -39.78 -9.79 -34.48
N ASP A 642 -39.14 -10.93 -34.79
CA ASP A 642 -39.49 -12.24 -34.22
C ASP A 642 -39.28 -12.28 -32.69
N PHE A 643 -38.40 -11.42 -32.16
CA PHE A 643 -38.16 -11.28 -30.74
C PHE A 643 -38.97 -10.14 -30.09
N GLU A 644 -39.72 -9.35 -30.86
CA GLU A 644 -40.36 -8.10 -30.44
C GLU A 644 -39.34 -7.06 -29.90
N LEU A 645 -38.12 -7.04 -30.44
CA LEU A 645 -36.99 -6.19 -30.01
C LEU A 645 -36.52 -5.22 -31.10
N ASP A 646 -37.39 -4.89 -32.04
CA ASP A 646 -37.08 -3.95 -33.11
C ASP A 646 -36.94 -2.51 -32.58
N LYS A 647 -36.65 -1.55 -33.48
CA LYS A 647 -36.45 -0.15 -33.07
C LYS A 647 -37.70 0.49 -32.46
N SER A 648 -38.88 -0.05 -32.73
CA SER A 648 -40.16 0.41 -32.18
C SER A 648 -40.33 0.05 -30.70
N ALA A 649 -39.63 -0.98 -30.21
CA ALA A 649 -39.71 -1.42 -28.82
C ALA A 649 -39.24 -0.34 -27.82
N ASP A 650 -39.92 -0.29 -26.66
CA ASP A 650 -39.47 0.49 -25.51
C ASP A 650 -38.37 -0.29 -24.77
N PHE A 651 -37.28 0.41 -24.43
CA PHE A 651 -36.15 -0.11 -23.65
C PHE A 651 -35.91 0.74 -22.39
N SER A 652 -36.86 1.61 -22.03
CA SER A 652 -36.76 2.46 -20.86
C SER A 652 -36.77 1.61 -19.58
N LEU A 653 -35.76 1.80 -18.74
CA LEU A 653 -35.71 1.16 -17.42
C LEU A 653 -36.77 1.69 -16.44
N SER A 654 -37.57 2.68 -16.85
CA SER A 654 -38.67 3.25 -16.05
C SER A 654 -40.02 2.56 -16.27
N SER A 655 -40.17 1.77 -17.33
CA SER A 655 -41.41 1.03 -17.63
C SER A 655 -41.19 -0.47 -17.43
N GLY A 656 -42.20 -1.19 -16.94
CA GLY A 656 -42.11 -2.65 -16.84
C GLY A 656 -41.78 -3.28 -18.21
N VAL A 657 -42.50 -2.88 -19.27
CA VAL A 657 -42.25 -3.36 -20.64
C VAL A 657 -40.82 -3.06 -21.11
N GLY A 658 -40.27 -1.88 -20.81
CA GLY A 658 -38.90 -1.53 -21.17
C GLY A 658 -37.86 -2.35 -20.42
N VAL A 659 -38.07 -2.66 -19.14
CA VAL A 659 -37.22 -3.58 -18.37
C VAL A 659 -37.29 -5.01 -18.95
N LYS A 660 -38.48 -5.50 -19.31
CA LYS A 660 -38.69 -6.81 -19.95
C LYS A 660 -37.85 -6.92 -21.24
N ASN A 661 -38.00 -5.94 -22.13
CA ASN A 661 -37.32 -5.91 -23.43
C ASN A 661 -35.80 -5.77 -23.27
N ASN A 662 -35.33 -5.01 -22.26
CA ASN A 662 -33.91 -4.92 -21.95
C ASN A 662 -33.33 -6.27 -21.52
N ILE A 663 -34.03 -7.01 -20.66
CA ILE A 663 -33.63 -8.36 -20.23
C ILE A 663 -33.59 -9.32 -21.43
N TYR A 664 -34.62 -9.32 -22.29
CA TYR A 664 -34.62 -10.12 -23.51
C TYR A 664 -33.47 -9.77 -24.45
N ALA A 665 -33.19 -8.48 -24.62
CA ALA A 665 -32.09 -8.06 -25.46
C ALA A 665 -30.74 -8.59 -24.96
N ILE A 666 -30.49 -8.50 -23.65
CA ILE A 666 -29.26 -9.04 -23.03
C ILE A 666 -29.20 -10.57 -23.18
N GLN A 667 -30.32 -11.28 -23.00
CA GLN A 667 -30.37 -12.75 -23.19
C GLN A 667 -30.07 -13.14 -24.64
N VAL A 668 -30.71 -12.50 -25.62
CA VAL A 668 -30.48 -12.77 -27.05
C VAL A 668 -29.03 -12.47 -27.43
N MET A 669 -28.48 -11.35 -26.97
CA MET A 669 -27.07 -11.03 -27.16
C MET A 669 -26.16 -12.12 -26.58
N GLY A 670 -26.41 -12.57 -25.34
CA GLY A 670 -25.64 -13.64 -24.71
C GLY A 670 -25.77 -14.99 -25.43
N ILE A 671 -26.96 -15.34 -25.92
CA ILE A 671 -27.18 -16.55 -26.74
C ILE A 671 -26.35 -16.49 -28.01
N CYS A 672 -26.34 -15.34 -28.72
CA CYS A 672 -25.49 -15.15 -29.91
C CYS A 672 -24.00 -15.32 -29.58
N GLU A 673 -23.50 -14.74 -28.48
CA GLU A 673 -22.10 -14.90 -28.07
C GLU A 673 -21.72 -16.36 -27.77
N VAL A 674 -22.57 -17.08 -27.03
CA VAL A 674 -22.34 -18.50 -26.73
C VAL A 674 -22.31 -19.35 -28.01
N LEU A 675 -23.20 -19.07 -28.96
CA LEU A 675 -23.23 -19.78 -30.24
C LEU A 675 -22.05 -19.40 -31.15
N ILE A 676 -21.51 -18.18 -31.03
CA ILE A 676 -20.27 -17.77 -31.70
C ILE A 676 -19.11 -18.64 -31.20
N GLU A 677 -18.95 -18.78 -29.88
CA GLU A 677 -17.91 -19.63 -29.28
C GLU A 677 -18.10 -21.12 -29.66
N TYR A 678 -19.35 -21.62 -29.63
CA TYR A 678 -19.68 -22.98 -30.05
C TYR A 678 -19.29 -23.27 -31.51
N ASN A 679 -19.77 -22.45 -32.46
CA ASN A 679 -19.56 -22.69 -33.89
C ASN A 679 -18.09 -22.49 -34.28
N PHE A 680 -17.36 -21.61 -33.59
CA PHE A 680 -15.92 -21.49 -33.79
C PHE A 680 -15.18 -22.77 -33.37
N ASN A 681 -15.49 -23.29 -32.17
CA ASN A 681 -14.81 -24.47 -31.62
C ASN A 681 -15.15 -25.76 -32.39
N ILE A 682 -16.38 -25.94 -32.86
CA ILE A 682 -16.76 -27.09 -33.71
C ILE A 682 -16.29 -26.93 -35.14
N GLY A 683 -16.24 -25.69 -35.62
CA GLY A 683 -16.00 -25.40 -37.03
C GLY A 683 -14.67 -25.91 -37.55
N ASN A 684 -13.65 -26.10 -36.69
CA ASN A 684 -12.32 -26.58 -37.08
C ASN A 684 -11.81 -25.92 -38.38
N PHE A 685 -11.92 -24.58 -38.45
CA PHE A 685 -11.57 -23.77 -39.62
C PHE A 685 -12.40 -24.02 -40.90
N SER A 686 -13.63 -24.51 -40.77
CA SER A 686 -14.61 -24.60 -41.87
C SER A 686 -15.19 -23.23 -42.23
N LYS A 687 -15.17 -22.91 -43.53
CA LYS A 687 -15.71 -21.66 -44.07
C LYS A 687 -17.18 -21.45 -43.72
N ASN A 688 -18.03 -22.47 -43.90
CA ASN A 688 -19.48 -22.38 -43.64
C ASN A 688 -19.78 -22.02 -42.19
N LYS A 689 -19.06 -22.62 -41.23
CA LYS A 689 -19.25 -22.35 -39.80
C LYS A 689 -18.76 -20.95 -39.41
N PHE A 690 -17.76 -20.39 -40.09
CA PHE A 690 -17.35 -18.99 -39.88
C PHE A 690 -18.31 -17.98 -40.51
N GLU A 691 -19.00 -18.34 -41.60
CA GLU A 691 -20.15 -17.57 -42.11
C GLU A 691 -21.29 -17.56 -41.08
N ASP A 692 -21.57 -18.70 -40.44
CA ASP A 692 -22.53 -18.79 -39.34
C ASP A 692 -22.14 -17.89 -38.14
N VAL A 693 -20.86 -17.89 -37.75
CA VAL A 693 -20.31 -16.98 -36.72
C VAL A 693 -20.56 -15.52 -37.08
N LEU A 694 -20.33 -15.13 -38.34
CA LEU A 694 -20.57 -13.76 -38.78
C LEU A 694 -22.07 -13.42 -38.82
N GLY A 695 -22.92 -14.39 -39.17
CA GLY A 695 -24.38 -14.27 -39.10
C GLY A 695 -24.88 -13.99 -37.68
N LEU A 696 -24.41 -14.78 -36.71
CA LEU A 696 -24.71 -14.60 -35.28
C LEU A 696 -24.19 -13.25 -34.76
N PHE A 697 -22.97 -12.86 -35.13
CA PHE A 697 -22.42 -11.55 -34.78
C PHE A 697 -23.27 -10.40 -35.35
N THR A 698 -23.81 -10.56 -36.55
CA THR A 698 -24.68 -9.54 -37.16
C THR A 698 -25.95 -9.32 -36.34
N CYS A 699 -26.57 -10.40 -35.83
CA CYS A 699 -27.70 -10.32 -34.92
C CYS A 699 -27.32 -9.62 -33.61
N TYR A 700 -26.21 -10.03 -32.98
CA TYR A 700 -25.67 -9.40 -31.77
C TYR A 700 -25.41 -7.90 -31.98
N ASN A 701 -24.74 -7.51 -33.07
CA ASN A 701 -24.30 -6.14 -33.33
C ASN A 701 -25.50 -5.22 -33.56
N LYS A 702 -26.51 -5.67 -34.34
CA LYS A 702 -27.76 -4.90 -34.54
C LYS A 702 -28.43 -4.55 -33.21
N LEU A 703 -28.53 -5.52 -32.30
CA LEU A 703 -29.18 -5.35 -31.01
C LEU A 703 -28.35 -4.49 -30.04
N SER A 704 -27.03 -4.69 -30.02
CA SER A 704 -26.08 -3.85 -29.28
C SER A 704 -26.18 -2.38 -29.68
N GLU A 705 -26.25 -2.08 -30.98
CA GLU A 705 -26.38 -0.70 -31.46
C GLU A 705 -27.73 -0.07 -31.06
N ILE A 706 -28.84 -0.82 -31.10
CA ILE A 706 -30.15 -0.35 -30.62
C ILE A 706 -30.09 0.04 -29.14
N LEU A 707 -29.48 -0.80 -28.29
CA LEU A 707 -29.34 -0.51 -26.86
C LEU A 707 -28.47 0.74 -26.62
N LYS A 708 -27.36 0.90 -27.37
CA LYS A 708 -26.51 2.10 -27.29
C LYS A 708 -27.26 3.37 -27.71
N GLU A 709 -28.03 3.31 -28.80
CA GLU A 709 -28.82 4.45 -29.29
C GLU A 709 -29.90 4.88 -28.28
N LYS A 710 -30.58 3.91 -27.66
CA LYS A 710 -31.67 4.17 -26.71
C LYS A 710 -31.17 4.57 -25.32
N ALA A 711 -30.02 4.07 -24.87
CA ALA A 711 -29.39 4.46 -23.60
C ALA A 711 -28.92 5.93 -23.56
N GLY A 712 -28.65 6.53 -24.72
CA GLY A 712 -28.10 7.90 -24.82
C GLY A 712 -29.01 9.04 -24.35
N LYS A 713 -30.29 8.79 -24.04
CA LYS A 713 -31.28 9.86 -23.75
C LYS A 713 -31.52 10.16 -22.27
N ASN A 714 -31.17 9.28 -21.33
CA ASN A 714 -31.39 9.49 -19.88
C ASN A 714 -30.09 9.27 -19.08
N LYS A 715 -29.28 10.34 -18.92
CA LYS A 715 -28.05 10.29 -18.10
C LYS A 715 -28.40 10.28 -16.60
N SER A 716 -28.52 9.10 -16.00
CA SER A 716 -28.36 8.91 -14.55
C SER A 716 -27.08 8.11 -14.26
N ALA A 717 -26.37 8.53 -13.21
CA ALA A 717 -24.97 8.16 -12.97
C ALA A 717 -24.75 6.75 -12.35
N LEU A 718 -25.78 5.91 -12.24
CA LEU A 718 -25.72 4.67 -11.47
C LEU A 718 -25.82 3.35 -12.29
N SER A 719 -26.12 3.37 -13.59
CA SER A 719 -26.40 2.12 -14.35
C SER A 719 -25.63 1.90 -15.67
N ASN A 720 -24.59 2.68 -15.98
CA ASN A 720 -23.77 2.44 -17.18
C ASN A 720 -22.76 1.28 -17.00
N LYS A 721 -23.24 0.05 -16.80
CA LYS A 721 -22.43 -1.13 -17.08
C LYS A 721 -22.88 -1.67 -18.44
N THR A 722 -22.05 -1.51 -19.46
CA THR A 722 -22.16 -2.29 -20.69
C THR A 722 -22.37 -3.76 -20.32
N ALA A 723 -23.30 -4.44 -21.00
CA ALA A 723 -23.52 -5.86 -20.78
C ALA A 723 -22.18 -6.61 -20.85
N ARG A 724 -21.92 -7.47 -19.87
CA ARG A 724 -20.68 -8.24 -19.81
C ARG A 724 -20.74 -9.34 -20.86
N SER A 725 -19.63 -9.54 -21.57
CA SER A 725 -19.54 -10.57 -22.58
C SER A 725 -19.51 -11.98 -21.97
N PHE A 726 -20.23 -12.91 -22.60
CA PHE A 726 -20.29 -14.33 -22.26
C PHE A 726 -19.11 -15.14 -22.78
N LEU A 727 -18.33 -14.59 -23.73
CA LEU A 727 -17.18 -15.27 -24.29
C LEU A 727 -16.16 -15.61 -23.20
N SER A 728 -15.69 -16.86 -23.19
CA SER A 728 -14.70 -17.29 -22.20
C SER A 728 -13.34 -16.61 -22.43
N MET A 729 -12.59 -16.31 -21.37
CA MET A 729 -11.24 -15.71 -21.50
C MET A 729 -10.29 -16.62 -22.30
N GLY A 730 -10.47 -17.94 -22.19
CA GLY A 730 -9.74 -18.93 -22.98
C GLY A 730 -10.08 -18.83 -24.47
N PHE A 731 -11.37 -18.75 -24.82
CA PHE A 731 -11.79 -18.56 -26.20
C PHE A 731 -11.35 -17.22 -26.78
N VAL A 732 -11.46 -16.12 -26.03
CA VAL A 732 -10.96 -14.81 -26.47
C VAL A 732 -9.47 -14.87 -26.82
N SER A 733 -8.67 -15.56 -26.01
CA SER A 733 -7.25 -15.80 -26.32
C SER A 733 -7.07 -16.58 -27.63
N THR A 734 -7.82 -17.66 -27.83
CA THR A 734 -7.75 -18.50 -29.05
C THR A 734 -8.22 -17.72 -30.28
N LEU A 735 -9.34 -17.01 -30.18
CA LEU A 735 -9.93 -16.20 -31.24
C LEU A 735 -8.96 -15.11 -31.70
N LEU A 736 -8.38 -14.33 -30.79
CA LEU A 736 -7.40 -13.32 -31.15
C LEU A 736 -6.16 -13.92 -31.81
N THR A 737 -5.69 -15.07 -31.30
CA THR A 737 -4.55 -15.78 -31.88
C THR A 737 -4.85 -16.22 -33.32
N ALA A 738 -6.02 -16.81 -33.57
CA ALA A 738 -6.45 -17.21 -34.91
C ALA A 738 -6.62 -16.00 -35.86
N LEU A 739 -7.22 -14.91 -35.38
CA LEU A 739 -7.48 -13.73 -36.22
C LEU A 739 -6.19 -13.02 -36.64
N PHE A 740 -5.17 -12.94 -35.77
CA PHE A 740 -3.99 -12.12 -36.01
C PHE A 740 -2.69 -12.91 -36.24
N ARG A 741 -2.45 -14.02 -35.55
CA ARG A 741 -1.17 -14.76 -35.64
C ARG A 741 -1.20 -15.99 -36.55
N ASP A 742 -2.36 -16.62 -36.74
CA ASP A 742 -2.46 -17.83 -37.55
C ASP A 742 -2.34 -17.50 -39.05
N ASN A 743 -1.23 -17.89 -39.67
CA ASN A 743 -0.98 -17.71 -41.10
C ASN A 743 -0.87 -19.07 -41.83
N ALA A 744 -1.45 -20.15 -41.28
CA ALA A 744 -1.45 -21.45 -41.93
C ALA A 744 -2.28 -21.40 -43.22
N GLN A 745 -1.71 -21.88 -44.34
CA GLN A 745 -2.37 -21.86 -45.66
C GLN A 745 -3.73 -22.59 -45.65
N SER A 746 -3.89 -23.63 -44.84
CA SER A 746 -5.14 -24.38 -44.69
C SER A 746 -6.26 -23.58 -44.02
N HIS A 747 -5.93 -22.56 -43.23
CA HIS A 747 -6.90 -21.78 -42.44
C HIS A 747 -7.22 -20.42 -43.07
N GLU A 748 -6.43 -19.95 -44.04
CA GLU A 748 -6.52 -18.60 -44.58
C GLU A 748 -7.87 -18.31 -45.25
N GLU A 749 -8.40 -19.24 -46.07
CA GLU A 749 -9.66 -19.05 -46.78
C GLU A 749 -10.87 -18.93 -45.85
N SER A 750 -10.87 -19.66 -44.74
CA SER A 750 -11.94 -19.59 -43.75
C SER A 750 -11.77 -18.36 -42.86
N LEU A 751 -10.57 -18.10 -42.34
CA LEU A 751 -10.29 -16.92 -41.50
C LEU A 751 -10.49 -15.60 -42.26
N ALA A 752 -10.31 -15.59 -43.59
CA ALA A 752 -10.60 -14.43 -44.43
C ALA A 752 -12.05 -13.94 -44.30
N VAL A 753 -13.02 -14.83 -44.06
CA VAL A 753 -14.42 -14.48 -43.80
C VAL A 753 -14.52 -13.55 -42.59
N LEU A 754 -13.87 -13.90 -41.48
CA LEU A 754 -13.87 -13.11 -40.25
C LEU A 754 -12.99 -11.86 -40.36
N ARG A 755 -11.81 -11.97 -40.97
CA ARG A 755 -10.86 -10.85 -41.17
C ARG A 755 -11.41 -9.75 -42.06
N SER A 756 -12.28 -10.08 -43.02
CA SER A 756 -12.95 -9.09 -43.88
C SER A 756 -13.88 -8.15 -43.10
N SER A 757 -14.43 -8.62 -41.97
CA SER A 757 -15.32 -7.83 -41.12
C SER A 757 -14.53 -7.01 -40.09
N THR A 758 -14.25 -5.76 -40.43
CA THR A 758 -13.59 -4.82 -39.49
C THR A 758 -14.38 -4.60 -38.19
N GLU A 759 -15.70 -4.77 -38.20
CA GLU A 759 -16.54 -4.65 -37.00
C GLU A 759 -16.36 -5.84 -36.07
N PHE A 760 -16.27 -7.06 -36.62
CA PHE A 760 -16.00 -8.27 -35.84
C PHE A 760 -14.61 -8.22 -35.20
N LEU A 761 -13.58 -7.79 -35.95
CA LEU A 761 -12.23 -7.60 -35.42
C LEU A 761 -12.21 -6.61 -34.25
N ARG A 762 -12.89 -5.47 -34.38
CA ARG A 762 -13.01 -4.49 -33.28
C ARG A 762 -13.76 -5.06 -32.09
N TYR A 763 -14.81 -5.83 -32.33
CA TYR A 763 -15.57 -6.50 -31.28
C TYR A 763 -14.70 -7.48 -30.49
N ALA A 764 -13.95 -8.37 -31.16
CA ALA A 764 -13.08 -9.35 -30.52
C ALA A 764 -12.04 -8.69 -29.59
N VAL A 765 -11.38 -7.63 -30.07
CA VAL A 765 -10.40 -6.87 -29.24
C VAL A 765 -11.10 -6.13 -28.09
N SER A 766 -12.30 -5.58 -28.32
CA SER A 766 -13.07 -4.89 -27.28
C SER A 766 -13.52 -5.83 -26.16
N VAL A 767 -13.87 -7.08 -26.49
CA VAL A 767 -14.20 -8.12 -25.48
C VAL A 767 -12.97 -8.46 -24.65
N ALA A 768 -11.80 -8.64 -25.27
CA ALA A 768 -10.56 -8.88 -24.53
C ALA A 768 -10.25 -7.72 -23.56
N LEU A 769 -10.41 -6.47 -24.03
CA LEU A 769 -10.23 -5.28 -23.23
C LEU A 769 -11.23 -5.21 -22.05
N GLN A 770 -12.49 -5.61 -22.27
CA GLN A 770 -13.52 -5.68 -21.23
C GLN A 770 -13.20 -6.76 -20.19
N LYS A 771 -12.73 -7.94 -20.61
CA LYS A 771 -12.36 -9.05 -19.71
C LYS A 771 -11.13 -8.72 -18.87
N VAL A 772 -10.11 -8.08 -19.45
CA VAL A 772 -8.94 -7.60 -18.69
C VAL A 772 -9.35 -6.53 -17.69
N GLN A 773 -10.23 -5.60 -18.07
CA GLN A 773 -10.77 -4.59 -17.14
C GLN A 773 -11.56 -5.24 -16.00
N GLN A 774 -12.36 -6.25 -16.29
CA GLN A 774 -13.08 -6.99 -15.27
C GLN A 774 -12.11 -7.66 -14.27
N LEU A 775 -11.03 -8.23 -14.78
CA LEU A 775 -9.99 -8.86 -13.95
C LEU A 775 -9.28 -7.82 -13.06
N GLU A 776 -9.00 -6.63 -13.58
CA GLU A 776 -8.43 -5.52 -12.80
C GLU A 776 -9.38 -5.05 -11.69
N GLU A 777 -10.69 -4.93 -11.98
CA GLU A 777 -11.70 -4.43 -11.03
C GLU A 777 -12.09 -5.46 -9.95
N THR A 778 -12.16 -6.75 -10.30
CA THR A 778 -12.75 -7.79 -9.43
C THR A 778 -11.77 -8.89 -9.04
N GLY A 779 -10.59 -8.98 -9.67
CA GLY A 779 -9.64 -10.07 -9.48
C GLY A 779 -10.05 -11.40 -10.14
N GLN A 780 -11.20 -11.46 -10.81
CA GLN A 780 -11.73 -12.65 -11.50
C GLN A 780 -12.38 -12.24 -12.82
N THR A 781 -12.68 -13.20 -13.69
CA THR A 781 -13.45 -12.97 -14.93
C THR A 781 -14.69 -13.86 -15.00
N ASP A 782 -15.71 -13.43 -15.75
CA ASP A 782 -16.89 -14.26 -16.00
C ASP A 782 -16.57 -15.37 -17.00
N GLY A 783 -17.17 -16.54 -16.80
CA GLY A 783 -17.01 -17.72 -17.65
C GLY A 783 -16.08 -18.78 -17.04
N PRO A 784 -15.88 -19.90 -17.75
CA PRO A 784 -15.08 -21.02 -17.26
C PRO A 784 -13.63 -20.63 -17.00
N ASP A 785 -13.02 -21.23 -15.98
CA ASP A 785 -11.66 -20.93 -15.51
C ASP A 785 -11.43 -19.48 -15.03
N GLY A 786 -12.45 -18.61 -15.03
CA GLY A 786 -12.28 -17.18 -14.70
C GLY A 786 -11.84 -16.89 -13.27
N GLN A 787 -12.01 -17.85 -12.35
CA GLN A 787 -11.53 -17.79 -10.97
C GLN A 787 -10.14 -18.43 -10.77
N ASN A 788 -9.58 -19.06 -11.81
CA ASN A 788 -8.32 -19.78 -11.73
C ASN A 788 -7.13 -18.87 -12.09
N PRO A 789 -6.30 -18.44 -11.12
CA PRO A 789 -5.24 -17.47 -11.36
C PRO A 789 -4.18 -17.97 -12.35
N GLU A 790 -3.91 -19.28 -12.38
CA GLU A 790 -2.96 -19.90 -13.29
C GLU A 790 -3.42 -19.80 -14.74
N LYS A 791 -4.69 -20.16 -14.99
CA LYS A 791 -5.28 -20.09 -16.33
C LYS A 791 -5.46 -18.66 -16.81
N MET A 792 -5.83 -17.75 -15.92
CA MET A 792 -5.90 -16.32 -16.24
C MET A 792 -4.53 -15.77 -16.61
N PHE A 793 -3.48 -16.09 -15.86
CA PHE A 793 -2.11 -15.72 -16.19
C PHE A 793 -1.71 -16.23 -17.59
N GLN A 794 -1.93 -17.52 -17.88
CA GLN A 794 -1.62 -18.11 -19.19
C GLN A 794 -2.36 -17.41 -20.34
N ASN A 795 -3.66 -17.11 -20.18
CA ASN A 795 -4.45 -16.41 -21.19
C ASN A 795 -3.96 -14.96 -21.38
N LEU A 796 -3.57 -14.27 -20.31
CA LEU A 796 -3.03 -12.91 -20.41
C LEU A 796 -1.69 -12.89 -21.14
N CYS A 797 -0.79 -13.85 -20.92
CA CYS A 797 0.44 -14.00 -21.69
C CYS A 797 0.15 -14.12 -23.20
N LYS A 798 -0.75 -15.04 -23.58
CA LYS A 798 -1.13 -15.25 -24.99
C LYS A 798 -1.79 -14.02 -25.62
N ILE A 799 -2.74 -13.39 -24.93
CA ILE A 799 -3.40 -12.18 -25.42
C ILE A 799 -2.37 -11.06 -25.59
N THR A 800 -1.44 -10.90 -24.64
CA THR A 800 -0.39 -9.88 -24.73
C THR A 800 0.51 -10.12 -25.94
N GLN A 801 0.98 -11.35 -26.16
CA GLN A 801 1.78 -11.73 -27.33
C GLN A 801 1.07 -11.36 -28.64
N VAL A 802 -0.22 -11.63 -28.75
CA VAL A 802 -1.02 -11.35 -29.95
C VAL A 802 -1.24 -9.85 -30.14
N LEU A 803 -1.65 -9.13 -29.10
CA LEU A 803 -1.89 -7.69 -29.16
C LEU A 803 -0.58 -6.93 -29.45
N LEU A 804 0.53 -7.35 -28.85
CA LEU A 804 1.86 -6.78 -29.08
C LEU A 804 2.26 -6.97 -30.55
N TRP A 805 2.16 -8.20 -31.06
CA TRP A 805 2.45 -8.49 -32.47
C TRP A 805 1.57 -7.65 -33.40
N ARG A 806 0.26 -7.58 -33.13
CA ARG A 806 -0.67 -6.82 -33.97
C ARG A 806 -0.35 -5.32 -34.01
N TYR A 807 0.08 -4.77 -32.87
CA TYR A 807 0.46 -3.36 -32.75
C TYR A 807 1.80 -3.07 -33.45
N THR A 808 2.79 -3.97 -33.35
CA THR A 808 4.12 -3.75 -33.93
C THR A 808 4.24 -4.09 -35.41
N SER A 809 3.49 -5.08 -35.89
CA SER A 809 3.66 -5.67 -37.22
C SER A 809 2.80 -5.02 -38.31
N ILE A 810 1.72 -4.34 -37.94
CA ILE A 810 0.78 -3.75 -38.90
C ILE A 810 0.69 -2.23 -38.67
N PRO A 811 1.15 -1.40 -39.63
CA PRO A 811 1.10 0.06 -39.50
C PRO A 811 -0.32 0.61 -39.36
N THR A 812 -0.51 1.58 -38.48
CA THR A 812 -1.78 2.30 -38.24
C THR A 812 -2.33 2.96 -39.51
N VAL A 813 -1.45 3.42 -40.40
CA VAL A 813 -1.77 4.06 -41.68
C VAL A 813 -2.61 3.17 -42.61
N VAL A 814 -2.48 1.84 -42.50
CA VAL A 814 -3.27 0.87 -43.28
C VAL A 814 -4.74 0.86 -42.82
N GLU A 815 -5.02 1.22 -41.56
CA GLU A 815 -6.37 1.21 -40.98
C GLU A 815 -7.16 2.51 -41.22
N GLU A 816 -6.49 3.65 -41.36
CA GLU A 816 -7.11 4.98 -41.42
C GLU A 816 -7.64 5.38 -42.80
N SER A 817 -7.40 4.57 -43.84
CA SER A 817 -7.91 4.79 -45.20
C SER A 817 -9.44 4.74 -45.33
N GLY A 818 -10.17 4.32 -44.28
CA GLY A 818 -11.62 4.37 -44.21
C GLY A 818 -12.12 5.22 -43.04
N LYS A 819 -12.68 6.41 -43.30
CA LYS A 819 -13.45 7.19 -42.32
C LYS A 819 -14.61 6.36 -41.78
N LYS A 820 -14.41 5.58 -40.71
CA LYS A 820 -15.45 4.80 -40.03
C LYS A 820 -15.54 5.21 -38.56
N LYS A 821 -16.77 5.30 -38.04
CA LYS A 821 -17.06 5.63 -36.64
C LYS A 821 -16.46 4.56 -35.71
N GLY A 822 -15.48 4.91 -34.86
CA GLY A 822 -14.91 4.02 -33.85
C GLY A 822 -13.43 4.29 -33.54
N LYS A 823 -12.89 3.64 -32.49
CA LYS A 823 -11.43 3.58 -32.25
C LYS A 823 -10.79 2.63 -33.26
N SER A 824 -9.55 2.91 -33.68
CA SER A 824 -8.76 1.99 -34.52
C SER A 824 -8.43 0.70 -33.75
N ILE A 825 -8.14 -0.39 -34.47
CA ILE A 825 -7.82 -1.67 -33.83
C ILE A 825 -6.48 -1.55 -33.12
N SER A 826 -5.50 -0.89 -33.73
CA SER A 826 -4.19 -0.64 -33.11
C SER A 826 -4.30 0.14 -31.78
N LEU A 827 -5.17 1.16 -31.70
CA LEU A 827 -5.40 1.88 -30.45
C LEU A 827 -6.04 0.99 -29.37
N LEU A 828 -7.00 0.13 -29.75
CA LEU A 828 -7.61 -0.84 -28.82
C LEU A 828 -6.59 -1.88 -28.34
N CYS A 829 -5.70 -2.36 -29.21
CA CYS A 829 -4.61 -3.27 -28.83
C CYS A 829 -3.68 -2.59 -27.82
N LEU A 830 -3.31 -1.33 -28.03
CA LEU A 830 -2.45 -0.59 -27.12
C LEU A 830 -3.12 -0.31 -25.77
N GLU A 831 -4.41 0.05 -25.75
CA GLU A 831 -5.20 0.15 -24.52
C GLU A 831 -5.27 -1.20 -23.78
N GLY A 832 -5.41 -2.30 -24.52
CA GLY A 832 -5.38 -3.66 -23.98
C GLY A 832 -4.03 -4.01 -23.34
N LEU A 833 -2.93 -3.77 -24.06
CA LEU A 833 -1.57 -3.97 -23.56
C LEU A 833 -1.32 -3.18 -22.28
N LEU A 834 -1.69 -1.90 -22.25
CA LEU A 834 -1.56 -1.06 -21.06
C LEU A 834 -2.29 -1.66 -19.85
N ARG A 835 -3.54 -2.07 -20.02
CA ARG A 835 -4.32 -2.70 -18.94
C ARG A 835 -3.71 -4.02 -18.49
N ILE A 836 -3.21 -4.85 -19.41
CA ILE A 836 -2.57 -6.11 -19.05
C ILE A 836 -1.28 -5.85 -18.26
N PHE A 837 -0.43 -4.91 -18.68
CA PHE A 837 0.78 -4.56 -17.93
C PHE A 837 0.46 -4.06 -16.51
N ASN A 838 -0.57 -3.22 -16.36
CA ASN A 838 -1.04 -2.78 -15.03
C ASN A 838 -1.54 -3.97 -14.19
N THR A 839 -2.37 -4.83 -14.78
CA THR A 839 -2.92 -6.03 -14.13
C THR A 839 -1.80 -6.99 -13.68
N MET A 840 -0.76 -7.18 -14.49
CA MET A 840 0.40 -8.00 -14.15
C MET A 840 1.17 -7.45 -12.95
N GLN A 841 1.39 -6.14 -12.89
CA GLN A 841 2.08 -5.51 -11.77
C GLN A 841 1.26 -5.49 -10.48
N GLN A 842 -0.07 -5.45 -10.59
CA GLN A 842 -0.98 -5.40 -9.44
C GLN A 842 -1.29 -6.78 -8.86
N LEU A 843 -1.68 -7.75 -9.70
CA LEU A 843 -2.18 -9.06 -9.27
C LEU A 843 -1.10 -10.15 -9.32
N TYR A 844 -0.18 -10.08 -10.28
CA TYR A 844 0.77 -11.16 -10.58
C TYR A 844 2.23 -10.69 -10.42
N SER A 845 2.50 -9.79 -9.46
CA SER A 845 3.83 -9.17 -9.30
C SER A 845 4.97 -10.19 -9.14
N ALA A 846 4.72 -11.32 -8.46
CA ALA A 846 5.69 -12.39 -8.29
C ALA A 846 6.00 -13.17 -9.58
N ARG A 847 5.11 -13.11 -10.58
CA ARG A 847 5.21 -13.85 -11.85
C ARG A 847 5.58 -12.97 -13.04
N ILE A 848 5.96 -11.71 -12.80
CA ILE A 848 6.50 -10.81 -13.82
C ILE A 848 7.67 -11.43 -14.61
N PRO A 849 8.63 -12.16 -13.99
CA PRO A 849 9.71 -12.79 -14.75
C PRO A 849 9.19 -13.79 -15.80
N GLN A 850 8.25 -14.66 -15.40
CA GLN A 850 7.60 -15.64 -16.27
C GLN A 850 6.77 -14.97 -17.37
N PHE A 851 6.08 -13.88 -17.04
CA PHE A 851 5.30 -13.10 -18.00
C PHE A 851 6.20 -12.49 -19.08
N LEU A 852 7.28 -11.82 -18.69
CA LEU A 852 8.22 -11.23 -19.65
C LEU A 852 8.91 -12.30 -20.50
N GLN A 853 9.24 -13.46 -19.93
CA GLN A 853 9.76 -14.59 -20.70
C GLN A 853 8.77 -15.08 -21.76
N ALA A 854 7.48 -15.16 -21.43
CA ALA A 854 6.47 -15.53 -22.41
C ALA A 854 6.38 -14.52 -23.58
N LEU A 855 6.78 -13.26 -23.41
CA LEU A 855 6.73 -12.28 -24.50
C LEU A 855 7.90 -12.39 -25.50
N ASP A 856 8.99 -13.06 -25.12
CA ASP A 856 10.16 -13.24 -25.99
C ASP A 856 9.88 -14.38 -26.99
N ILE A 857 10.01 -14.10 -28.29
CA ILE A 857 9.76 -15.04 -29.40
C ILE A 857 11.02 -15.89 -29.70
N THR A 858 12.06 -15.85 -28.86
CA THR A 858 13.25 -16.67 -29.08
C THR A 858 12.93 -18.12 -28.74
N ASP A 859 12.59 -18.90 -29.77
CA ASP A 859 12.64 -20.36 -29.78
C ASP A 859 13.97 -20.81 -29.18
N GLY A 860 13.90 -21.51 -28.06
CA GLY A 860 15.05 -22.11 -27.41
C GLY A 860 14.74 -22.37 -25.95
N ASP A 861 14.67 -23.65 -25.60
CA ASP A 861 14.74 -24.18 -24.24
C ASP A 861 16.06 -23.75 -23.55
N ALA A 862 16.21 -22.45 -23.28
CA ALA A 862 17.23 -21.96 -22.39
C ALA A 862 16.75 -22.31 -20.97
N GLU A 863 17.46 -23.25 -20.35
CA GLU A 863 17.31 -23.69 -18.97
C GLU A 863 17.09 -22.50 -18.01
N GLU A 864 16.42 -22.78 -16.89
CA GLU A 864 16.10 -21.91 -15.75
C GLU A 864 17.33 -21.21 -15.15
N THR A 865 17.99 -20.36 -15.93
CA THR A 865 18.99 -19.40 -15.50
C THR A 865 18.25 -18.14 -15.04
N ASP A 866 18.73 -17.52 -13.97
CA ASP A 866 18.12 -16.34 -13.33
C ASP A 866 17.61 -15.33 -14.38
N ILE A 867 16.28 -15.24 -14.52
CA ILE A 867 15.65 -14.37 -15.50
C ILE A 867 15.93 -12.92 -15.09
N ASN A 868 16.82 -12.24 -15.82
CA ASN A 868 17.07 -10.82 -15.60
C ASN A 868 15.86 -9.99 -16.06
N VAL A 869 14.97 -9.68 -15.10
CA VAL A 869 13.75 -8.88 -15.31
C VAL A 869 14.06 -7.54 -15.98
N THR A 870 15.16 -6.89 -15.59
CA THR A 870 15.55 -5.57 -16.10
C THR A 870 15.89 -5.62 -17.59
N GLU A 871 16.59 -6.66 -18.05
CA GLU A 871 16.95 -6.82 -19.47
C GLU A 871 15.73 -7.06 -20.35
N LYS A 872 14.83 -7.94 -19.91
CA LYS A 872 13.59 -8.24 -20.64
C LYS A 872 12.65 -7.04 -20.67
N ALA A 873 12.49 -6.34 -19.55
CA ALA A 873 11.73 -5.09 -19.50
C ALA A 873 12.32 -4.03 -20.45
N ALA A 874 13.65 -3.88 -20.47
CA ALA A 874 14.33 -2.96 -21.38
C ALA A 874 14.13 -3.33 -22.86
N PHE A 875 14.09 -4.62 -23.19
CA PHE A 875 13.78 -5.06 -24.55
C PHE A 875 12.37 -4.63 -24.99
N GLN A 876 11.36 -4.86 -24.15
CA GLN A 876 9.98 -4.44 -24.43
C GLN A 876 9.87 -2.91 -24.52
N ILE A 877 10.54 -2.18 -23.61
CA ILE A 877 10.60 -0.71 -23.64
C ILE A 877 11.14 -0.19 -24.97
N ARG A 878 12.22 -0.78 -25.51
CA ARG A 878 12.80 -0.36 -26.81
C ARG A 878 11.80 -0.44 -27.96
N GLN A 879 10.89 -1.42 -27.95
CA GLN A 879 9.86 -1.53 -28.98
C GLN A 879 8.87 -0.35 -28.91
N PHE A 880 8.36 -0.03 -27.72
CA PHE A 880 7.44 1.09 -27.53
C PHE A 880 8.12 2.46 -27.70
N GLN A 881 9.40 2.59 -27.35
CA GLN A 881 10.19 3.80 -27.62
C GLN A 881 10.26 4.08 -29.12
N ARG A 882 10.49 3.04 -29.94
CA ARG A 882 10.52 3.17 -31.40
C ARG A 882 9.17 3.61 -31.95
N SER A 883 8.07 3.01 -31.49
CA SER A 883 6.72 3.43 -31.90
C SER A 883 6.41 4.87 -31.50
N LEU A 884 6.81 5.31 -30.30
CA LEU A 884 6.63 6.69 -29.88
C LEU A 884 7.43 7.67 -30.75
N VAL A 885 8.71 7.38 -31.01
CA VAL A 885 9.55 8.25 -31.86
C VAL A 885 8.97 8.35 -33.27
N ASN A 886 8.45 7.25 -33.83
CA ASN A 886 7.78 7.28 -35.14
C ASN A 886 6.56 8.22 -35.14
N GLN A 887 5.72 8.16 -34.10
CA GLN A 887 4.54 9.04 -33.93
C GLN A 887 4.91 10.51 -33.67
N LEU A 888 6.06 10.78 -33.03
CA LEU A 888 6.54 12.14 -32.83
C LEU A 888 7.19 12.72 -34.11
N SER A 889 7.69 11.86 -35.00
CA SER A 889 8.33 12.26 -36.26
C SER A 889 7.38 12.37 -37.46
N SER A 890 6.12 11.94 -37.32
CA SER A 890 5.11 12.03 -38.38
C SER A 890 4.63 13.47 -38.62
N ALA A 891 4.10 13.76 -39.81
CA ALA A 891 3.55 15.07 -40.14
C ALA A 891 2.40 15.46 -39.18
N GLU A 892 2.20 16.76 -38.92
CA GLU A 892 1.24 17.28 -37.93
C GLU A 892 -0.21 16.80 -38.15
N ASP A 893 -0.59 16.50 -39.40
CA ASP A 893 -1.92 16.01 -39.76
C ASP A 893 -2.21 14.55 -39.33
N ASP A 894 -1.16 13.75 -39.04
CA ASP A 894 -1.25 12.32 -38.69
C ASP A 894 -1.04 12.05 -37.18
N PHE A 895 -0.90 13.10 -36.35
CA PHE A 895 -0.56 12.93 -34.93
C PHE A 895 -1.76 12.42 -34.09
N ASN A 896 -1.64 11.20 -33.55
CA ASN A 896 -2.65 10.62 -32.67
C ASN A 896 -2.35 10.86 -31.18
N THR A 897 -3.05 11.83 -30.58
CA THR A 897 -2.91 12.20 -29.16
C THR A 897 -3.19 11.03 -28.20
N LYS A 898 -4.23 10.23 -28.44
CA LYS A 898 -4.63 9.12 -27.55
C LYS A 898 -3.65 7.95 -27.61
N GLU A 899 -3.11 7.67 -28.80
CA GLU A 899 -2.08 6.65 -28.97
C GLU A 899 -0.78 7.08 -28.25
N THR A 900 -0.36 8.32 -28.46
CA THR A 900 0.82 8.91 -27.80
C THR A 900 0.69 8.86 -26.27
N GLN A 901 -0.45 9.25 -25.70
CA GLN A 901 -0.71 9.16 -24.26
C GLN A 901 -0.64 7.71 -23.73
N SER A 902 -1.21 6.77 -24.47
CA SER A 902 -1.20 5.35 -24.10
C SER A 902 0.23 4.79 -24.15
N LEU A 903 1.02 5.14 -25.17
CA LEU A 903 2.44 4.76 -25.29
C LEU A 903 3.28 5.29 -24.12
N ILE A 904 3.12 6.57 -23.78
CA ILE A 904 3.82 7.17 -22.63
C ILE A 904 3.46 6.45 -21.33
N THR A 905 2.19 6.06 -21.16
CA THR A 905 1.73 5.35 -19.97
C THR A 905 2.26 3.92 -19.92
N VAL A 906 2.35 3.22 -21.06
CA VAL A 906 3.00 1.89 -21.16
C VAL A 906 4.47 1.98 -20.77
N LEU A 907 5.20 2.98 -21.30
CA LEU A 907 6.60 3.22 -20.95
C LEU A 907 6.79 3.52 -19.46
N SER A 908 5.90 4.33 -18.88
CA SER A 908 5.90 4.62 -17.43
C SER A 908 5.60 3.40 -16.57
N THR A 909 4.80 2.47 -17.09
CA THR A 909 4.46 1.23 -16.38
C THR A 909 5.65 0.27 -16.44
N LEU A 910 6.23 0.06 -17.61
CA LEU A 910 7.38 -0.82 -17.79
C LEU A 910 8.65 -0.30 -17.12
N SER A 911 8.86 1.02 -17.03
CA SER A 911 10.04 1.59 -16.39
C SER A 911 10.15 1.26 -14.89
N LYS A 912 9.04 0.98 -14.22
CA LYS A 912 9.00 0.53 -12.81
C LYS A 912 9.63 -0.85 -12.60
N LEU A 913 9.81 -1.64 -13.67
CA LEU A 913 10.44 -2.97 -13.63
C LEU A 913 11.96 -2.92 -13.79
N LEU A 914 12.50 -1.74 -14.13
CA LEU A 914 13.95 -1.55 -14.29
C LEU A 914 14.57 -1.31 -12.91
N ASP A 915 15.67 -1.99 -12.62
CA ASP A 915 16.49 -1.68 -11.46
C ASP A 915 17.13 -0.27 -11.60
N PRO A 916 16.89 0.67 -10.65
CA PRO A 916 17.48 2.00 -10.69
C PRO A 916 19.01 2.04 -10.77
N ALA A 917 19.70 0.97 -10.31
CA ALA A 917 21.16 0.88 -10.39
C ALA A 917 21.69 0.38 -11.76
N SER A 918 20.80 -0.10 -12.64
CA SER A 918 21.18 -0.73 -13.91
C SER A 918 21.58 0.25 -15.01
N GLN A 919 22.39 -0.23 -15.97
CA GLN A 919 22.72 0.56 -17.17
C GLN A 919 21.49 0.80 -18.07
N GLN A 920 20.57 -0.16 -18.12
CA GLN A 920 19.34 -0.09 -18.89
C GLN A 920 18.43 1.05 -18.38
N PHE A 921 18.37 1.26 -17.07
CA PHE A 921 17.66 2.39 -16.47
C PHE A 921 18.27 3.74 -16.92
N LEU A 922 19.60 3.85 -16.92
CA LEU A 922 20.29 5.06 -17.38
C LEU A 922 20.06 5.32 -18.89
N GLN A 923 20.04 4.27 -19.72
CA GLN A 923 19.69 4.39 -21.15
C GLN A 923 18.27 4.92 -21.32
N PHE A 924 17.30 4.40 -20.55
CA PHE A 924 15.92 4.85 -20.58
C PHE A 924 15.75 6.31 -20.14
N LEU A 925 16.42 6.71 -19.06
CA LEU A 925 16.42 8.10 -18.59
C LEU A 925 17.02 9.05 -19.62
N THR A 926 18.18 8.70 -20.19
CA THR A 926 18.88 9.51 -21.20
C THR A 926 18.00 9.70 -22.45
N TRP A 927 17.35 8.62 -22.89
CA TRP A 927 16.37 8.69 -23.98
C TRP A 927 15.18 9.59 -23.62
N THR A 928 14.62 9.48 -22.42
CA THR A 928 13.47 10.29 -21.99
C THR A 928 13.82 11.78 -21.97
N VAL A 929 15.01 12.13 -21.46
CA VAL A 929 15.54 13.50 -21.51
C VAL A 929 15.69 13.97 -22.96
N LYS A 930 16.27 13.15 -23.84
CA LYS A 930 16.42 13.47 -25.27
C LYS A 930 15.07 13.78 -25.93
N VAL A 931 14.06 12.95 -25.70
CA VAL A 931 12.70 13.15 -26.24
C VAL A 931 12.11 14.48 -25.76
N CYS A 932 12.30 14.84 -24.48
CA CYS A 932 11.81 16.12 -23.94
C CYS A 932 12.57 17.35 -24.49
N LYS A 933 13.84 17.17 -24.88
CA LYS A 933 14.67 18.26 -25.44
C LYS A 933 14.39 18.54 -26.91
N GLU A 934 14.14 17.49 -27.69
CA GLU A 934 14.08 17.58 -29.15
C GLU A 934 12.66 17.78 -29.71
N ASN A 935 11.60 17.38 -29.00
CA ASN A 935 10.23 17.37 -29.54
C ASN A 935 9.36 18.47 -28.92
N ALA A 936 8.79 19.33 -29.75
CA ALA A 936 7.78 20.29 -29.33
C ALA A 936 6.39 19.64 -29.36
N LEU A 937 5.74 19.53 -28.19
CA LEU A 937 4.39 18.98 -28.05
C LEU A 937 3.40 20.09 -27.75
N GLU A 938 2.38 20.26 -28.57
CA GLU A 938 1.30 21.23 -28.28
C GLU A 938 0.19 20.64 -27.40
N ASP A 939 0.01 19.32 -27.39
CA ASP A 939 -1.01 18.65 -26.57
C ASP A 939 -0.64 18.62 -25.08
N ILE A 940 -1.50 19.23 -24.27
CA ILE A 940 -1.34 19.37 -22.82
C ILE A 940 -1.23 18.01 -22.12
N ALA A 941 -2.01 17.01 -22.53
CA ALA A 941 -2.06 15.73 -21.85
C ALA A 941 -0.84 14.85 -22.20
N CYS A 942 -0.36 14.87 -23.45
CA CYS A 942 0.91 14.27 -23.84
C CYS A 942 2.10 14.91 -23.11
N CYS A 943 2.16 16.24 -23.08
CA CYS A 943 3.19 17.00 -22.34
C CYS A 943 3.20 16.61 -20.85
N LYS A 944 2.02 16.56 -20.22
CA LYS A 944 1.87 16.14 -18.83
C LYS A 944 2.39 14.72 -18.60
N GLY A 945 2.00 13.78 -19.46
CA GLY A 945 2.45 12.38 -19.38
C GLY A 945 3.96 12.26 -19.49
N LEU A 946 4.57 12.92 -20.47
CA LEU A 946 6.01 12.83 -20.75
C LEU A 946 6.85 13.45 -19.63
N LEU A 947 6.47 14.63 -19.12
CA LEU A 947 7.16 15.25 -17.98
C LEU A 947 6.96 14.46 -16.69
N SER A 948 5.77 13.88 -16.46
CA SER A 948 5.53 13.00 -15.31
C SER A 948 6.42 11.75 -15.37
N LEU A 949 6.58 11.16 -16.56
CA LEU A 949 7.51 10.07 -16.80
C LEU A 949 8.95 10.50 -16.49
N LEU A 950 9.40 11.64 -17.04
CA LEU A 950 10.73 12.18 -16.80
C LEU A 950 11.01 12.35 -15.29
N PHE A 951 10.11 13.00 -14.55
CA PHE A 951 10.28 13.19 -13.10
C PHE A 951 10.29 11.85 -12.35
N SER A 952 9.41 10.91 -12.70
CA SER A 952 9.33 9.61 -12.01
C SER A 952 10.63 8.80 -12.11
N VAL A 953 11.34 8.90 -13.24
CA VAL A 953 12.60 8.20 -13.48
C VAL A 953 13.78 9.00 -12.92
N HIS A 954 13.77 10.33 -13.10
CA HIS A 954 14.89 11.18 -12.70
C HIS A 954 15.13 11.15 -11.19
N VAL A 955 14.06 11.20 -10.37
CA VAL A 955 14.14 11.20 -8.89
C VAL A 955 14.82 9.93 -8.34
N LEU A 956 14.69 8.81 -9.03
CA LEU A 956 15.35 7.54 -8.67
C LEU A 956 16.83 7.49 -9.10
N TYR A 957 17.28 8.42 -9.94
CA TYR A 957 18.68 8.55 -10.35
C TYR A 957 19.43 9.63 -9.54
N LYS A 958 18.86 10.85 -9.47
CA LYS A 958 19.41 12.01 -8.76
C LYS A 958 18.30 12.97 -8.34
N SER A 959 18.61 13.91 -7.45
CA SER A 959 17.64 14.98 -7.11
C SER A 959 17.27 15.82 -8.35
N PRO A 960 15.97 16.10 -8.57
CA PRO A 960 15.48 16.82 -9.74
C PRO A 960 15.73 18.33 -9.70
N VAL A 961 16.34 18.90 -8.65
CA VAL A 961 16.48 20.36 -8.51
C VAL A 961 17.20 21.04 -9.67
N GLY A 962 18.18 20.38 -10.30
CA GLY A 962 18.83 20.90 -11.50
C GLY A 962 17.89 20.97 -12.69
N LEU A 963 17.12 19.91 -12.93
CA LEU A 963 16.09 19.84 -13.97
C LEU A 963 14.97 20.86 -13.74
N LEU A 964 14.54 21.05 -12.49
CA LEU A 964 13.51 22.04 -12.13
C LEU A 964 13.98 23.47 -12.42
N ARG A 965 15.28 23.75 -12.24
CA ARG A 965 15.87 25.05 -12.58
C ARG A 965 15.86 25.29 -14.09
N GLU A 966 16.29 24.32 -14.88
CA GLU A 966 16.25 24.41 -16.35
C GLU A 966 14.81 24.63 -16.86
N LEU A 967 13.83 23.88 -16.34
CA LEU A 967 12.42 24.05 -16.73
C LEU A 967 11.82 25.39 -16.27
N ALA A 968 12.22 25.92 -15.11
CA ALA A 968 11.77 27.23 -14.67
C ALA A 968 12.33 28.36 -15.55
N GLN A 969 13.58 28.25 -15.99
CA GLN A 969 14.16 29.15 -16.99
C GLN A 969 13.41 29.09 -18.31
N ASP A 970 13.05 27.89 -18.79
CA ASP A 970 12.26 27.73 -20.01
C ASP A 970 10.86 28.33 -19.89
N ILE A 971 10.20 28.16 -18.74
CA ILE A 971 8.90 28.79 -18.45
C ILE A 971 9.03 30.32 -18.48
N HIS A 972 10.08 30.85 -17.84
CA HIS A 972 10.34 32.29 -17.79
C HIS A 972 10.62 32.84 -19.20
N ALA A 973 11.47 32.18 -19.98
CA ALA A 973 11.78 32.57 -21.37
C ALA A 973 10.55 32.50 -22.29
N CYS A 974 9.65 31.53 -22.08
CA CYS A 974 8.44 31.37 -22.92
C CYS A 974 7.33 32.37 -22.57
N LEU A 975 7.15 32.71 -21.29
CA LEU A 975 6.04 33.55 -20.82
C LEU A 975 6.44 35.03 -20.65
N GLY A 976 7.74 35.32 -20.61
CA GLY A 976 8.28 36.67 -20.42
C GLY A 976 8.35 37.10 -18.95
N ASP A 977 9.02 38.23 -18.71
CA ASP A 977 9.14 38.85 -17.39
C ASP A 977 7.90 39.73 -17.08
N ILE A 978 7.67 39.98 -15.79
CA ILE A 978 6.67 40.92 -15.28
C ILE A 978 7.03 42.36 -15.68
N ASP A 979 8.32 42.67 -15.71
CA ASP A 979 8.81 43.94 -16.23
C ASP A 979 8.94 43.85 -17.76
N GLN A 980 8.09 44.62 -18.45
CA GLN A 980 8.02 44.62 -19.92
C GLN A 980 9.30 45.15 -20.58
N ASP A 981 10.15 45.84 -19.82
CA ASP A 981 11.41 46.41 -20.31
C ASP A 981 12.59 45.40 -20.25
N ILE A 982 12.38 44.19 -19.70
CA ILE A 982 13.41 43.15 -19.58
C ILE A 982 13.27 42.13 -20.73
N GLU A 983 14.29 42.07 -21.61
CA GLU A 983 14.41 41.00 -22.60
C GLU A 983 15.03 39.74 -21.96
N VAL A 984 14.25 38.67 -21.85
CA VAL A 984 14.73 37.37 -21.33
C VAL A 984 15.53 36.63 -22.40
N GLU A 985 16.73 36.12 -22.05
CA GLU A 985 17.54 35.32 -22.97
C GLU A 985 16.80 34.05 -23.42
N GLY A 986 16.55 33.90 -24.73
CA GLY A 986 15.80 32.79 -25.33
C GLY A 986 16.50 31.43 -25.39
N ARG A 987 17.23 31.02 -24.33
CA ARG A 987 17.85 29.68 -24.26
C ARG A 987 16.83 28.66 -23.76
N CYS A 988 16.04 28.10 -24.66
CA CYS A 988 15.13 26.99 -24.33
C CYS A 988 15.92 25.68 -24.23
N HIS A 989 15.94 25.06 -23.04
CA HIS A 989 16.57 23.76 -22.79
C HIS A 989 15.69 22.60 -23.26
N PHE A 990 14.37 22.71 -23.10
CA PHE A 990 13.38 21.69 -23.43
C PHE A 990 12.35 22.19 -24.45
N ALA A 991 12.35 21.64 -25.67
CA ALA A 991 11.38 21.98 -26.71
C ALA A 991 9.91 21.68 -26.33
N VAL A 992 9.69 20.78 -25.35
CA VAL A 992 8.35 20.49 -24.81
C VAL A 992 7.70 21.72 -24.16
N VAL A 993 8.49 22.69 -23.70
CA VAL A 993 8.01 23.95 -23.10
C VAL A 993 7.77 24.96 -24.22
N ASN A 994 6.50 25.28 -24.46
CA ASN A 994 6.07 26.29 -25.42
C ASN A 994 4.96 27.15 -24.82
N ALA A 995 4.53 28.21 -25.51
CA ALA A 995 3.51 29.13 -25.01
C ALA A 995 2.17 28.45 -24.61
N LYS A 996 1.81 27.32 -25.25
CA LYS A 996 0.58 26.57 -24.95
C LYS A 996 0.74 25.61 -23.76
N THR A 997 1.92 25.06 -23.53
CA THR A 997 2.18 24.07 -22.47
C THR A 997 2.74 24.67 -21.18
N ALA A 998 3.56 25.73 -21.29
CA ALA A 998 4.35 26.31 -20.21
C ALA A 998 3.49 26.70 -18.99
N ALA A 999 2.48 27.53 -19.20
CA ALA A 999 1.61 28.01 -18.13
C ALA A 999 0.66 26.93 -17.56
N PRO A 1000 -0.22 26.27 -18.34
CA PRO A 1000 -1.26 25.41 -17.76
C PRO A 1000 -0.75 24.05 -17.28
N THR A 1001 0.42 23.59 -17.72
CA THR A 1001 0.88 22.22 -17.49
C THR A 1001 2.25 22.16 -16.86
N VAL A 1002 3.27 22.71 -17.53
CA VAL A 1002 4.67 22.58 -17.08
C VAL A 1002 4.87 23.28 -15.75
N CYS A 1003 4.36 24.50 -15.58
CA CYS A 1003 4.42 25.25 -14.33
C CYS A 1003 3.81 24.48 -13.15
N LEU A 1004 2.61 23.90 -13.32
CA LEU A 1004 1.96 23.12 -12.26
C LEU A 1004 2.72 21.83 -11.92
N LEU A 1005 3.32 21.16 -12.91
CA LEU A 1005 4.14 19.97 -12.68
C LEU A 1005 5.45 20.29 -11.98
N VAL A 1006 6.13 21.37 -12.38
CA VAL A 1006 7.33 21.88 -11.72
C VAL A 1006 7.02 22.21 -10.27
N LEU A 1007 5.96 22.99 -10.00
CA LEU A 1007 5.55 23.34 -8.64
C LEU A 1007 5.17 22.10 -7.80
N GLY A 1008 4.42 21.16 -8.38
CA GLY A 1008 4.08 19.90 -7.71
C GLY A 1008 5.30 19.05 -7.39
N GLN A 1009 6.35 19.09 -8.21
CA GLN A 1009 7.60 18.39 -7.94
C GLN A 1009 8.50 19.15 -6.93
N VAL A 1010 8.52 20.48 -6.98
CA VAL A 1010 9.17 21.32 -5.96
C VAL A 1010 8.57 21.04 -4.58
N ASP A 1011 7.24 20.96 -4.46
CA ASP A 1011 6.57 20.67 -3.20
C ASP A 1011 6.97 19.32 -2.58
N LYS A 1012 7.26 18.31 -3.41
CA LYS A 1012 7.79 17.00 -2.96
C LYS A 1012 9.23 17.11 -2.47
N VAL A 1013 10.10 17.83 -3.20
CA VAL A 1013 11.49 18.05 -2.75
C VAL A 1013 11.50 18.85 -1.44
N LEU A 1014 10.59 19.82 -1.27
CA LEU A 1014 10.42 20.53 -0.02
C LEU A 1014 9.97 19.62 1.14
N GLU A 1015 9.15 18.60 0.89
CA GLU A 1015 8.81 17.58 1.88
C GLU A 1015 10.03 16.73 2.27
N GLU A 1016 10.91 16.41 1.31
CA GLU A 1016 12.17 15.72 1.57
C GLU A 1016 13.06 16.56 2.48
N VAL A 1017 13.19 17.85 2.18
CA VAL A 1017 13.95 18.80 2.98
C VAL A 1017 13.36 18.99 4.37
N ASP A 1018 12.03 19.16 4.51
CA ASP A 1018 11.36 19.29 5.81
C ASP A 1018 11.55 18.03 6.68
N TRP A 1019 11.46 16.84 6.07
CA TRP A 1019 11.74 15.58 6.74
C TRP A 1019 13.20 15.51 7.22
N LEU A 1020 14.17 15.92 6.38
CA LEU A 1020 15.58 15.99 6.76
C LEU A 1020 15.84 16.98 7.90
N ILE A 1021 15.24 18.17 7.86
CA ILE A 1021 15.38 19.17 8.91
C ILE A 1021 14.85 18.63 10.24
N LYS A 1022 13.67 17.99 10.24
CA LYS A 1022 13.12 17.34 11.44
C LYS A 1022 14.07 16.29 12.02
N LYS A 1023 14.77 15.54 11.16
CA LYS A 1023 15.76 14.54 11.57
C LYS A 1023 17.07 15.17 12.09
N LEU A 1024 17.50 16.28 11.51
CA LEU A 1024 18.62 17.07 12.01
C LEU A 1024 18.33 17.66 13.40
N THR A 1025 17.12 18.19 13.62
CA THR A 1025 16.70 18.69 14.93
C THR A 1025 16.78 17.63 16.02
N SER A 1026 16.48 16.38 15.68
CA SER A 1026 16.55 15.27 16.64
C SER A 1026 17.96 14.77 16.92
N LEU A 1027 18.92 14.99 16.00
CA LEU A 1027 20.32 14.59 16.15
C LEU A 1027 21.15 15.66 16.90
N GLY A 1028 20.81 16.95 16.75
CA GLY A 1028 21.59 18.08 17.29
C GLY A 1028 21.44 18.37 18.79
N SER A 1029 20.72 17.56 19.57
CA SER A 1029 20.52 17.80 21.02
C SER A 1029 21.63 17.25 21.92
N ASP A 1030 22.58 16.47 21.38
CA ASP A 1030 23.57 15.75 22.17
C ASP A 1030 24.94 16.44 22.06
N THR A 1031 25.25 17.31 23.03
CA THR A 1031 26.61 17.80 23.29
C THR A 1031 27.36 16.78 24.15
N SER A 1032 27.65 15.59 23.62
CA SER A 1032 28.57 14.63 24.23
C SER A 1032 29.77 14.42 23.29
N GLU A 1033 30.98 14.63 23.81
CA GLU A 1033 32.23 14.82 23.06
C GLU A 1033 32.76 13.58 22.29
N ASP A 1034 32.08 12.44 22.32
CA ASP A 1034 32.55 11.20 21.71
C ASP A 1034 31.75 10.81 20.45
N SER A 1035 31.95 11.47 19.30
CA SER A 1035 31.56 10.91 17.99
C SER A 1035 32.13 11.66 16.76
N SER A 1036 33.37 11.38 16.38
CA SER A 1036 33.95 11.92 15.13
C SER A 1036 33.22 11.48 13.85
N GLN A 1037 32.54 10.32 13.87
CA GLN A 1037 31.74 9.82 12.73
C GLN A 1037 30.33 10.42 12.63
N ALA A 1038 29.63 10.65 13.75
CA ALA A 1038 28.29 11.25 13.73
C ALA A 1038 28.33 12.75 13.35
N SER A 1039 29.42 13.43 13.71
CA SER A 1039 29.70 14.81 13.27
C SER A 1039 29.82 14.92 11.74
N ASN A 1040 30.52 13.99 11.09
CA ASN A 1040 30.69 13.98 9.63
C ASN A 1040 29.37 13.70 8.87
N GLN A 1041 28.52 12.81 9.37
CA GLN A 1041 27.20 12.53 8.78
C GLN A 1041 26.26 13.73 8.92
N THR A 1042 26.23 14.36 10.10
CA THR A 1042 25.41 15.56 10.36
C THR A 1042 25.81 16.72 9.43
N GLN A 1043 27.11 16.92 9.23
CA GLN A 1043 27.62 17.95 8.32
C GLN A 1043 27.28 17.65 6.84
N ALA A 1044 27.31 16.37 6.42
CA ALA A 1044 26.90 15.99 5.07
C ALA A 1044 25.40 16.23 4.83
N LEU A 1045 24.56 15.94 5.83
CA LEU A 1045 23.12 16.21 5.80
C LEU A 1045 22.83 17.71 5.70
N GLU A 1046 23.50 18.54 6.52
CA GLU A 1046 23.36 20.00 6.46
C GLU A 1046 23.74 20.56 5.08
N LYS A 1047 24.89 20.14 4.54
CA LYS A 1047 25.32 20.54 3.19
C LYS A 1047 24.32 20.11 2.12
N GLY A 1048 23.79 18.89 2.22
CA GLY A 1048 22.76 18.38 1.31
C GLY A 1048 21.50 19.25 1.33
N VAL A 1049 20.98 19.57 2.52
CA VAL A 1049 19.80 20.43 2.69
C VAL A 1049 20.03 21.83 2.11
N ILE A 1050 21.18 22.43 2.39
CA ILE A 1050 21.54 23.77 1.91
C ILE A 1050 21.62 23.81 0.38
N LEU A 1051 22.25 22.81 -0.24
CA LEU A 1051 22.40 22.75 -1.70
C LEU A 1051 21.05 22.57 -2.41
N GLN A 1052 20.18 21.70 -1.85
CA GLN A 1052 18.82 21.49 -2.37
C GLN A 1052 18.00 22.77 -2.29
N LEU A 1053 17.93 23.40 -1.11
CA LEU A 1053 17.17 24.63 -0.91
C LEU A 1053 17.74 25.81 -1.71
N GLY A 1054 19.06 25.97 -1.75
CA GLY A 1054 19.71 27.01 -2.54
C GLY A 1054 19.32 26.94 -4.02
N THR A 1055 19.33 25.73 -4.60
CA THR A 1055 18.91 25.51 -5.98
C THR A 1055 17.41 25.77 -6.17
N LEU A 1056 16.56 25.34 -5.23
CA LEU A 1056 15.11 25.62 -5.26
C LEU A 1056 14.81 27.12 -5.16
N LEU A 1057 15.59 27.90 -4.41
CA LEU A 1057 15.43 29.35 -4.35
C LEU A 1057 15.70 30.00 -5.70
N THR A 1058 16.65 29.48 -6.49
CA THR A 1058 16.85 29.91 -7.88
C THR A 1058 15.64 29.55 -8.75
N VAL A 1059 15.03 28.37 -8.58
CA VAL A 1059 13.79 27.99 -9.29
C VAL A 1059 12.67 28.99 -9.00
N TYR A 1060 12.46 29.33 -7.72
CA TYR A 1060 11.45 30.32 -7.35
C TYR A 1060 11.77 31.71 -7.86
N HIS A 1061 13.05 32.10 -7.89
CA HIS A 1061 13.47 33.39 -8.41
C HIS A 1061 13.04 33.57 -9.88
N GLU A 1062 13.22 32.55 -10.72
CA GLU A 1062 12.76 32.58 -12.12
C GLU A 1062 11.22 32.67 -12.21
N LEU A 1063 10.51 31.79 -11.48
CA LEU A 1063 9.04 31.72 -11.56
C LEU A 1063 8.32 32.98 -11.02
N VAL A 1064 8.91 33.65 -10.03
CA VAL A 1064 8.37 34.88 -9.42
C VAL A 1064 8.59 36.10 -10.31
N GLN A 1065 9.57 36.07 -11.21
CA GLN A 1065 9.78 37.11 -12.23
C GLN A 1065 8.93 36.86 -13.49
N THR A 1066 8.44 35.64 -13.68
CA THR A 1066 7.66 35.27 -14.85
C THR A 1066 6.26 35.89 -14.85
N ALA A 1067 5.82 36.39 -16.00
CA ALA A 1067 4.47 36.87 -16.25
C ALA A 1067 3.42 35.73 -16.33
N LEU A 1068 3.14 35.09 -15.18
CA LEU A 1068 2.22 33.95 -15.09
C LEU A 1068 0.75 34.37 -15.29
N PRO A 1069 -0.03 33.64 -16.13
CA PRO A 1069 -1.47 33.90 -16.28
C PRO A 1069 -2.25 33.71 -14.96
N ALA A 1070 -3.27 34.56 -14.73
CA ALA A 1070 -4.17 34.45 -13.59
C ALA A 1070 -4.90 33.09 -13.59
N GLY A 1071 -4.89 32.39 -12.44
CA GLY A 1071 -5.38 31.03 -12.34
C GLY A 1071 -4.71 30.19 -11.25
N SER A 1072 -4.75 28.88 -11.46
CA SER A 1072 -4.18 27.87 -10.55
C SER A 1072 -2.66 27.98 -10.38
N CYS A 1073 -1.93 28.48 -11.37
CA CYS A 1073 -0.46 28.58 -11.32
C CYS A 1073 -0.01 29.60 -10.28
N VAL A 1074 -0.70 30.76 -10.23
CA VAL A 1074 -0.45 31.80 -9.22
C VAL A 1074 -0.80 31.29 -7.81
N ASP A 1075 -1.98 30.68 -7.60
CA ASP A 1075 -2.38 30.14 -6.29
C ASP A 1075 -1.37 29.07 -5.79
N THR A 1076 -0.96 28.16 -6.67
CA THR A 1076 0.00 27.09 -6.34
C THR A 1076 1.38 27.67 -6.03
N LEU A 1077 1.88 28.62 -6.82
CA LEU A 1077 3.17 29.28 -6.58
C LEU A 1077 3.17 30.02 -5.23
N LEU A 1078 2.12 30.79 -4.93
CA LEU A 1078 2.01 31.53 -3.66
C LEU A 1078 1.99 30.60 -2.43
N ARG A 1079 1.29 29.46 -2.51
CA ARG A 1079 1.30 28.45 -1.43
C ARG A 1079 2.66 27.80 -1.28
N SER A 1080 3.29 27.44 -2.40
CA SER A 1080 4.61 26.79 -2.42
C SER A 1080 5.71 27.72 -1.88
N LEU A 1081 5.65 29.02 -2.20
CA LEU A 1081 6.50 30.05 -1.60
C LEU A 1081 6.29 30.16 -0.08
N SER A 1082 5.04 30.19 0.39
CA SER A 1082 4.74 30.24 1.83
C SER A 1082 5.28 29.00 2.57
N LYS A 1083 5.17 27.80 1.97
CA LYS A 1083 5.78 26.57 2.47
C LYS A 1083 7.31 26.69 2.54
N THR A 1084 7.95 27.23 1.50
CA THR A 1084 9.40 27.45 1.44
C THR A 1084 9.88 28.36 2.57
N TYR A 1085 9.26 29.52 2.79
CA TYR A 1085 9.62 30.41 3.90
C TYR A 1085 9.40 29.77 5.27
N THR A 1086 8.40 28.91 5.42
CA THR A 1086 8.18 28.14 6.66
C THR A 1086 9.32 27.14 6.91
N ILE A 1087 9.76 26.44 5.86
CA ILE A 1087 10.88 25.48 5.92
C ILE A 1087 12.20 26.22 6.19
N LEU A 1088 12.46 27.33 5.51
CA LEU A 1088 13.61 28.19 5.77
C LEU A 1088 13.63 28.70 7.23
N THR A 1089 12.45 29.06 7.78
CA THR A 1089 12.32 29.45 9.19
C THR A 1089 12.69 28.31 10.14
N SER A 1090 12.32 27.07 9.80
CA SER A 1090 12.75 25.89 10.54
C SER A 1090 14.28 25.69 10.46
N LEU A 1091 14.85 25.85 9.26
CA LEU A 1091 16.28 25.69 9.02
C LEU A 1091 17.15 26.74 9.73
N ILE A 1092 16.69 27.99 9.86
CA ILE A 1092 17.41 29.07 10.59
C ILE A 1092 17.72 28.66 12.03
N LYS A 1093 16.91 27.80 12.63
CA LYS A 1093 17.20 27.27 13.97
C LYS A 1093 18.48 26.43 14.01
N HIS A 1094 18.96 25.95 12.86
CA HIS A 1094 20.09 25.04 12.69
C HIS A 1094 21.26 25.61 11.89
N VAL A 1095 21.01 26.48 10.89
CA VAL A 1095 22.04 26.92 9.93
C VAL A 1095 22.07 28.45 9.75
N LYS A 1096 23.26 29.01 9.55
CA LYS A 1096 23.51 30.43 9.21
C LYS A 1096 23.38 30.67 7.69
N LEU A 1097 22.18 30.58 7.13
CA LEU A 1097 21.94 31.05 5.75
C LEU A 1097 21.61 32.55 5.76
N SER A 1098 22.35 33.32 4.96
CA SER A 1098 22.17 34.77 4.78
C SER A 1098 21.30 35.08 3.56
N GLY A 1099 20.45 36.10 3.69
CA GLY A 1099 19.58 36.75 2.70
C GLY A 1099 19.44 36.15 1.30
N SER A 1100 18.24 35.71 0.95
CA SER A 1100 17.86 35.36 -0.43
C SER A 1100 17.45 36.61 -1.22
N HIS A 1101 17.95 36.77 -2.45
CA HIS A 1101 17.46 37.75 -3.44
C HIS A 1101 15.97 37.55 -3.84
N LEU A 1102 15.30 36.54 -3.27
CA LEU A 1102 13.91 36.17 -3.53
C LEU A 1102 12.90 37.15 -2.91
N THR A 1103 13.12 37.65 -1.68
CA THR A 1103 12.12 38.44 -0.95
C THR A 1103 11.67 39.72 -1.67
N PRO A 1104 12.57 40.53 -2.27
CA PRO A 1104 12.15 41.68 -3.08
C PRO A 1104 11.28 41.29 -4.27
N GLN A 1105 11.64 40.19 -4.96
CA GLN A 1105 10.89 39.69 -6.11
C GLN A 1105 9.52 39.13 -5.71
N CYS A 1106 9.37 38.55 -4.52
CA CYS A 1106 8.04 38.15 -4.04
C CYS A 1106 7.09 39.35 -3.89
N TYR A 1107 7.58 40.51 -3.46
CA TYR A 1107 6.73 41.71 -3.34
C TYR A 1107 6.38 42.33 -4.69
N SER A 1108 7.30 42.34 -5.66
CA SER A 1108 6.99 42.76 -7.04
C SER A 1108 5.95 41.83 -7.67
N PHE A 1109 6.09 40.51 -7.49
CA PHE A 1109 5.11 39.52 -7.95
C PHE A 1109 3.74 39.68 -7.29
N ILE A 1110 3.68 39.91 -5.97
CA ILE A 1110 2.39 40.18 -5.28
C ILE A 1110 1.69 41.41 -5.90
N THR A 1111 2.46 42.46 -6.19
CA THR A 1111 1.94 43.69 -6.81
C THR A 1111 1.42 43.42 -8.22
N TYR A 1112 2.18 42.67 -9.03
CA TYR A 1112 1.75 42.21 -10.36
C TYR A 1112 0.46 41.40 -10.31
N VAL A 1113 0.35 40.43 -9.39
CA VAL A 1113 -0.87 39.64 -9.19
C VAL A 1113 -2.04 40.55 -8.85
N GLN A 1114 -1.88 41.51 -7.94
CA GLN A 1114 -2.94 42.46 -7.58
C GLN A 1114 -3.37 43.32 -8.78
N ASN A 1115 -2.42 43.77 -9.61
CA ASN A 1115 -2.69 44.57 -10.80
C ASN A 1115 -3.48 43.78 -11.86
N ILE A 1116 -3.08 42.55 -12.20
CA ILE A 1116 -3.81 41.69 -13.14
C ILE A 1116 -5.25 41.41 -12.70
N HIS A 1117 -5.45 41.19 -11.40
CA HIS A 1117 -6.78 40.96 -10.86
C HIS A 1117 -7.63 42.24 -10.91
N SER A 1118 -7.03 43.42 -10.68
CA SER A 1118 -7.71 44.71 -10.81
C SER A 1118 -8.11 45.04 -12.25
N GLU A 1119 -7.24 44.74 -13.22
CA GLU A 1119 -7.51 44.88 -14.66
C GLU A 1119 -8.60 43.91 -15.15
N SER A 1120 -8.58 42.67 -14.63
CA SER A 1120 -9.62 41.68 -14.92
C SER A 1120 -11.00 42.11 -14.39
N LEU A 1121 -11.03 42.79 -13.23
CA LEU A 1121 -12.25 43.35 -12.64
C LEU A 1121 -12.75 44.58 -13.41
N SER A 1122 -11.86 45.49 -13.82
CA SER A 1122 -12.22 46.68 -14.58
C SER A 1122 -12.73 46.36 -16.00
N PHE A 1123 -12.13 45.38 -16.68
CA PHE A 1123 -12.57 44.91 -18.01
C PHE A 1123 -13.98 44.29 -17.98
N VAL A 1124 -14.35 43.63 -16.88
CA VAL A 1124 -15.70 43.08 -16.66
C VAL A 1124 -16.70 44.19 -16.31
N GLU A 1125 -16.27 45.23 -15.58
CA GLU A 1125 -17.10 46.42 -15.31
C GLU A 1125 -17.38 47.27 -16.56
N GLU A 1126 -16.44 47.36 -17.50
CA GLU A 1126 -16.65 48.03 -18.80
C GLU A 1126 -17.63 47.27 -19.71
N LYS A 1127 -17.58 45.93 -19.73
CA LYS A 1127 -18.55 45.09 -20.47
C LYS A 1127 -19.97 45.16 -19.90
N LYS A 1128 -20.10 45.34 -18.58
CA LYS A 1128 -21.37 45.54 -17.84
C LYS A 1128 -22.21 46.72 -18.36
N LYS A 1129 -21.60 47.68 -19.08
CA LYS A 1129 -22.32 48.78 -19.74
C LYS A 1129 -23.07 48.35 -21.02
N LYS A 1130 -22.89 47.12 -21.53
CA LYS A 1130 -23.57 46.58 -22.72
C LYS A 1130 -24.24 45.21 -22.44
N LYS A 1131 -25.52 45.25 -22.04
CA LYS A 1131 -26.51 44.15 -21.82
C LYS A 1131 -26.51 43.50 -20.42
N LYS A 1132 -27.71 43.28 -19.88
CA LYS A 1132 -28.00 42.83 -18.50
C LYS A 1132 -28.84 41.56 -18.55
N GLU A 1133 -28.27 40.43 -18.10
CA GLU A 1133 -28.87 39.47 -17.14
C GLU A 1133 -27.97 38.21 -16.99
N ASP A 1134 -27.37 37.69 -18.07
CA ASP A 1134 -26.43 36.55 -17.99
C ASP A 1134 -25.02 36.92 -17.45
N GLU A 1135 -24.63 38.19 -17.49
CA GLU A 1135 -23.29 38.64 -17.06
C GLU A 1135 -23.14 38.80 -15.53
N ALA A 1136 -24.22 38.88 -14.76
CA ALA A 1136 -24.14 39.01 -13.29
C ALA A 1136 -23.55 37.74 -12.64
N ALA A 1137 -23.89 36.57 -13.17
CA ALA A 1137 -23.30 35.30 -12.76
C ALA A 1137 -21.81 35.23 -13.12
N ALA A 1138 -21.43 35.71 -14.31
CA ALA A 1138 -20.03 35.78 -14.74
C ALA A 1138 -19.19 36.72 -13.85
N VAL A 1139 -19.71 37.90 -13.49
CA VAL A 1139 -19.05 38.84 -12.57
C VAL A 1139 -18.87 38.22 -11.17
N SER A 1140 -19.89 37.53 -10.65
CA SER A 1140 -19.79 36.84 -9.36
C SER A 1140 -18.77 35.70 -9.37
N THR A 1141 -18.65 34.99 -10.50
CA THR A 1141 -17.69 33.90 -10.71
C THR A 1141 -16.27 34.45 -10.81
N VAL A 1142 -16.07 35.57 -11.50
CA VAL A 1142 -14.78 36.27 -11.60
C VAL A 1142 -14.37 36.83 -10.23
N MET A 1143 -15.27 37.47 -9.48
CA MET A 1143 -15.00 37.91 -8.11
C MET A 1143 -14.65 36.75 -7.17
N ALA A 1144 -15.38 35.63 -7.24
CA ALA A 1144 -15.09 34.43 -6.45
C ALA A 1144 -13.73 33.82 -6.82
N LYS A 1145 -13.35 33.85 -8.11
CA LYS A 1145 -12.05 33.41 -8.60
C LYS A 1145 -10.92 34.32 -8.10
N VAL A 1146 -11.09 35.64 -8.21
CA VAL A 1146 -10.15 36.65 -7.69
C VAL A 1146 -9.96 36.51 -6.17
N LEU A 1147 -11.05 36.34 -5.41
CA LEU A 1147 -10.99 36.13 -3.96
C LEU A 1147 -10.27 34.83 -3.58
N ARG A 1148 -10.43 33.77 -4.37
CA ARG A 1148 -9.73 32.50 -4.15
C ARG A 1148 -8.23 32.63 -4.44
N GLU A 1149 -7.86 33.32 -5.50
CA GLU A 1149 -6.47 33.49 -5.96
C GLU A 1149 -5.66 34.50 -5.11
N THR A 1150 -6.34 35.46 -4.47
CA THR A 1150 -5.71 36.43 -3.55
C THR A 1150 -5.63 35.95 -2.09
N LYS A 1151 -6.41 34.93 -1.72
CA LYS A 1151 -6.41 34.31 -0.37
C LYS A 1151 -5.03 33.87 0.17
N PRO A 1152 -4.09 33.31 -0.62
CA PRO A 1152 -2.78 32.89 -0.10
C PRO A 1152 -1.80 34.06 0.15
N ILE A 1153 -2.06 35.27 -0.36
CA ILE A 1153 -1.13 36.41 -0.24
C ILE A 1153 -0.82 36.78 1.23
N PRO A 1154 -1.82 36.93 2.13
CA PRO A 1154 -1.53 37.21 3.55
C PRO A 1154 -0.70 36.11 4.23
N ASN A 1155 -0.88 34.84 3.85
CA ASN A 1155 -0.11 33.72 4.40
C ASN A 1155 1.35 33.78 3.95
N LEU A 1156 1.62 34.20 2.70
CA LEU A 1156 2.97 34.41 2.20
C LEU A 1156 3.65 35.57 2.95
N ILE A 1157 2.97 36.72 3.09
CA ILE A 1157 3.49 37.87 3.84
C ILE A 1157 3.81 37.47 5.28
N PHE A 1158 2.89 36.77 5.95
CA PHE A 1158 3.11 36.28 7.31
C PHE A 1158 4.32 35.34 7.40
N ALA A 1159 4.49 34.42 6.45
CA ALA A 1159 5.64 33.52 6.42
C ALA A 1159 6.97 34.26 6.24
N ILE A 1160 7.01 35.30 5.38
CA ILE A 1160 8.17 36.19 5.21
C ILE A 1160 8.47 36.96 6.51
N GLU A 1161 7.45 37.54 7.14
CA GLU A 1161 7.61 38.27 8.41
C GLU A 1161 8.12 37.36 9.54
N GLN A 1162 7.64 36.10 9.62
CA GLN A 1162 8.18 35.12 10.58
C GLN A 1162 9.64 34.79 10.28
N TYR A 1163 9.98 34.55 9.01
CA TYR A 1163 11.36 34.28 8.59
C TYR A 1163 12.32 35.41 9.00
N GLU A 1164 11.97 36.66 8.68
CA GLU A 1164 12.73 37.86 9.08
C GLU A 1164 12.85 37.98 10.61
N LYS A 1165 11.74 37.74 11.33
CA LYS A 1165 11.74 37.75 12.79
C LYS A 1165 12.75 36.74 13.35
N PHE A 1166 12.77 35.50 12.88
CA PHE A 1166 13.70 34.48 13.38
C PHE A 1166 15.16 34.77 12.97
N LEU A 1167 15.40 35.35 11.79
CA LEU A 1167 16.73 35.84 11.39
C LEU A 1167 17.26 36.95 12.31
N ILE A 1168 16.40 37.89 12.72
CA ILE A 1168 16.78 38.95 13.67
C ILE A 1168 17.19 38.32 15.01
N HIS A 1169 16.43 37.34 15.50
CA HIS A 1169 16.77 36.63 16.74
C HIS A 1169 18.10 35.85 16.61
N LEU A 1170 18.33 35.18 15.48
CA LEU A 1170 19.58 34.47 15.22
C LEU A 1170 20.77 35.44 15.08
N SER A 1171 20.61 36.57 14.40
CA SER A 1171 21.66 37.58 14.25
C SER A 1171 22.11 38.13 15.61
N LYS A 1172 21.15 38.42 16.50
CA LYS A 1172 21.43 38.83 17.88
C LYS A 1172 22.15 37.75 18.69
N LYS A 1173 21.73 36.49 18.57
CA LYS A 1173 22.33 35.36 19.31
C LYS A 1173 23.71 34.95 18.79
N SER A 1174 23.90 34.96 17.47
CA SER A 1174 25.13 34.49 16.80
C SER A 1174 26.21 35.56 16.68
N LYS A 1175 25.88 36.83 16.95
CA LYS A 1175 26.74 38.01 16.79
C LYS A 1175 27.18 38.30 15.34
N VAL A 1176 26.66 37.55 14.35
CA VAL A 1176 26.86 37.82 12.92
C VAL A 1176 25.64 38.58 12.41
N ASN A 1177 25.85 39.71 11.73
CA ASN A 1177 24.75 40.49 11.17
C ASN A 1177 24.23 39.85 9.87
N LEU A 1178 23.40 38.81 9.99
CA LEU A 1178 22.80 38.13 8.83
C LEU A 1178 21.75 39.00 8.12
N MET A 1179 21.22 40.04 8.79
CA MET A 1179 20.32 41.03 8.20
C MET A 1179 21.01 42.01 7.26
N GLN A 1180 22.35 42.08 7.23
CA GLN A 1180 23.09 42.95 6.30
C GLN A 1180 22.76 42.63 4.83
N TYR A 1181 22.37 41.39 4.53
CA TYR A 1181 22.05 40.91 3.19
C TYR A 1181 20.54 40.94 2.87
N MET A 1182 19.71 41.52 3.76
CA MET A 1182 18.26 41.70 3.54
C MET A 1182 17.86 43.14 3.82
N LYS A 1183 17.17 43.79 2.87
CA LYS A 1183 16.48 45.05 3.14
C LYS A 1183 15.20 44.74 3.93
N LEU A 1184 14.97 45.43 5.05
CA LEU A 1184 13.73 45.32 5.83
C LEU A 1184 12.52 45.56 4.91
N SER A 1185 11.50 44.73 5.05
CA SER A 1185 10.24 44.85 4.32
C SER A 1185 9.57 46.21 4.62
N THR A 1186 9.52 47.09 3.62
CA THR A 1186 8.90 48.43 3.67
C THR A 1186 7.39 48.39 3.35
N SER A 1187 6.73 47.25 3.60
CA SER A 1187 5.30 47.06 3.34
C SER A 1187 4.38 47.80 4.35
N ARG A 1188 4.96 48.37 5.41
CA ARG A 1188 4.27 49.24 6.40
C ARG A 1188 5.01 50.56 6.66
N ASP A 1189 5.73 51.07 5.66
CA ASP A 1189 6.46 52.33 5.83
C ASP A 1189 5.52 53.54 5.71
N PHE A 1190 5.54 54.43 6.71
CA PHE A 1190 4.84 55.70 6.65
C PHE A 1190 5.59 56.61 5.67
N ARG A 1191 5.16 56.62 4.40
CA ARG A 1191 5.64 57.62 3.44
C ARG A 1191 5.08 58.99 3.82
N ILE A 1192 5.84 59.74 4.61
CA ILE A 1192 5.61 61.18 4.75
C ILE A 1192 5.85 61.77 3.36
N ASN A 1193 4.83 62.41 2.81
CA ASN A 1193 4.88 62.97 1.47
C ASN A 1193 5.79 64.20 1.51
N ALA A 1194 7.09 64.00 1.27
CA ALA A 1194 8.11 65.04 1.37
C ALA A 1194 7.78 66.26 0.49
N SER A 1195 7.08 66.07 -0.64
CA SER A 1195 6.58 67.17 -1.47
C SER A 1195 5.54 68.04 -0.77
N VAL A 1196 4.69 67.48 0.10
CA VAL A 1196 3.69 68.22 0.88
C VAL A 1196 4.35 68.89 2.09
N LEU A 1197 5.36 68.24 2.69
CA LEU A 1197 6.15 68.83 3.77
C LEU A 1197 7.03 69.98 3.25
N ASP A 1198 7.67 69.82 2.10
CA ASP A 1198 8.45 70.84 1.41
C ASP A 1198 7.56 71.97 0.86
N SER A 1199 6.35 71.67 0.38
CA SER A 1199 5.37 72.70 0.02
C SER A 1199 4.89 73.48 1.24
N ALA A 1200 4.66 72.82 2.38
CA ALA A 1200 4.27 73.48 3.62
C ALA A 1200 5.42 74.30 4.24
N LEU A 1201 6.66 73.83 4.09
CA LEU A 1201 7.87 74.56 4.50
C LEU A 1201 8.19 75.72 3.54
N GLN A 1202 7.89 75.59 2.24
CA GLN A 1202 8.01 76.68 1.26
C GLN A 1202 6.89 77.72 1.41
N GLU A 1203 5.67 77.33 1.77
CA GLU A 1203 4.58 78.25 2.13
C GLU A 1203 4.87 79.00 3.44
N GLN A 1204 5.61 78.40 4.39
CA GLN A 1204 6.13 79.11 5.57
C GLN A 1204 7.34 80.01 5.27
N ASN A 1205 8.18 79.65 4.30
CA ASN A 1205 9.37 80.44 3.93
C ASN A 1205 9.08 81.54 2.90
N SER A 1206 7.86 81.65 2.36
CA SER A 1206 7.45 82.76 1.47
C SER A 1206 7.02 84.05 2.20
N LEU A 1207 7.14 84.11 3.53
CA LEU A 1207 6.80 85.29 4.34
C LEU A 1207 7.99 86.03 4.95
N ASP A 1208 9.22 85.50 4.86
CA ASP A 1208 10.42 86.17 5.37
C ASP A 1208 11.44 86.43 4.27
N ALA A 1209 11.31 87.62 3.68
CA ALA A 1209 12.34 88.49 3.09
C ALA A 1209 13.31 87.86 2.06
N GLU A 1210 13.21 88.24 0.78
CA GLU A 1210 14.00 89.39 0.27
C GLU A 1210 15.43 89.41 0.83
N ASN A 1211 16.36 88.72 0.14
CA ASN A 1211 17.67 89.23 -0.26
C ASN A 1211 18.52 88.12 -0.93
N GLU A 1212 18.57 88.16 -2.26
CA GLU A 1212 19.71 87.70 -3.07
C GLU A 1212 20.96 88.59 -2.78
N PRO A 1213 22.22 88.29 -3.22
CA PRO A 1213 22.58 87.55 -4.44
C PRO A 1213 23.89 86.68 -4.45
N HIS A 1214 24.07 85.95 -5.58
CA HIS A 1214 25.32 85.50 -6.24
C HIS A 1214 26.14 84.34 -5.61
N ASN A 1215 26.75 83.36 -6.31
CA ASN A 1215 27.15 83.21 -7.72
C ASN A 1215 27.49 81.74 -8.10
N ASN A 1216 27.22 81.37 -9.37
CA ASN A 1216 27.94 80.45 -10.30
C ASN A 1216 28.20 78.93 -10.05
N GLN A 1217 27.51 78.15 -10.91
CA GLN A 1217 27.98 77.17 -11.92
C GLN A 1217 29.24 76.31 -11.68
N VAL A 1218 29.15 74.98 -11.93
CA VAL A 1218 29.58 74.28 -13.17
C VAL A 1218 29.49 72.74 -13.02
N ARG A 1219 29.03 72.08 -14.11
CA ARG A 1219 28.97 70.64 -14.45
C ARG A 1219 30.29 69.86 -14.27
N ILE A 1220 30.23 68.52 -14.21
CA ILE A 1220 30.91 67.59 -15.16
C ILE A 1220 30.33 66.16 -15.07
N HIS A 1221 30.35 65.51 -16.23
CA HIS A 1221 29.80 64.22 -16.68
C HIS A 1221 30.56 62.94 -16.23
N LEU A 1222 29.81 61.84 -16.15
CA LEU A 1222 30.02 60.46 -16.67
C LEU A 1222 31.47 59.90 -16.86
N ALA A 1223 31.74 58.72 -16.28
CA ALA A 1223 31.79 57.39 -16.97
C ALA A 1223 32.85 56.38 -16.41
N ALA A 1224 32.39 55.11 -16.33
CA ALA A 1224 33.06 53.81 -16.55
C ALA A 1224 34.17 53.30 -15.62
N PHE A 1225 33.99 52.08 -15.07
CA PHE A 1225 34.68 50.87 -15.55
C PHE A 1225 34.05 49.58 -14.98
N THR A 1226 33.71 48.67 -15.89
CA THR A 1226 33.41 47.25 -15.72
C THR A 1226 34.67 46.44 -15.41
N ASP A 1227 34.61 45.42 -14.54
CA ASP A 1227 34.82 44.00 -14.89
C ASP A 1227 35.02 43.05 -13.68
N ARG A 1228 34.27 41.93 -13.74
CA ARG A 1228 34.68 40.52 -13.58
C ARG A 1228 34.80 39.80 -12.20
N PHE A 1229 33.91 38.79 -12.12
CA PHE A 1229 34.00 37.41 -11.55
C PHE A 1229 33.82 37.16 -10.03
N PRO A 1230 33.31 35.97 -9.63
CA PRO A 1230 32.13 35.19 -10.07
C PRO A 1230 31.12 34.92 -8.91
N PRO A 1231 29.94 34.33 -9.17
CA PRO A 1231 28.94 34.05 -8.15
C PRO A 1231 29.16 32.70 -7.44
N PHE A 1232 28.79 32.64 -6.16
CA PHE A 1232 28.53 31.41 -5.40
C PHE A 1232 27.04 31.29 -5.12
#